data_AF-F4Q0T9-F1
#
_entry.id   AF-F4Q0T9-F1
#
_cell.length_a   1.000
_cell.length_b   1.000
_cell.length_c   1.000
_cell.angle_alpha   90.00
_cell.angle_beta   90.00
_cell.angle_gamma   90.00
#
_symmetry.space_group_name_H-M   'P 1'
#
loop_
_entity.id
_entity.type
_entity.pdbx_description
1 polymer ?
#
loop_
_entity_poly.entity_id
_entity_poly.type
_entity_poly.pdbx_seq_one_letter_code
_entity_poly.pdbx_strand_id
1 'polypeptide(L)'
;MDIKTFRNIFNNRFIIKTIVDQMKKLRSAQLFAPSSSSRPRYYRYSEFNDIGALLSTKESTNLLRYKFARGDTSKLTFDPKYRFYFVLFQVEDISLQHQIIYFLGDAFYLNAFCYMRSINMHHSVFIRLLDYYRVNNIELEDDMMEKEYHAKLPIVMSIECYQSLLGPNKSMSHIFQIPDSFFLVANQDLINLVKLSDPDQAAILFQTCNFQVVLDKYFRTPYIGKWGYLSQVVETAARVFNDYPDYYIDEPMELSKRRLVYGNLLESESLEKIDMLVLLDMCVLYSLVVDTSNGFMDAIYSLDDIKLIRLVLGHPTITRFQEPLTQYGSHATGFETFKQMFSIPTLKDHLWQCAANTLEKVQYMHREMGYQFDGYSLSTVCKWKNRDVFYYVLDNIRIADKSPGFLDPYQDDIYQELQGPFIDLIEHLVKLGYLTIVPFIHCYPFLQSKLLRSLCCPANLDLNIASTIVFCHVTTLFYTISETSKHGMIDTLQDIFDAFWQVFITYSIAARECLTLLVGNASKTHHLMVRLLGIVDDGNPMELLKMVAEGDGGGVETTLYLLNKQLVGKETIQETDMVEILNKFVGKGHLEEFIQTMTFLHQKKYNKLLHQLVNKINIGNAFYDSDNPFIEYYMRLHYLYKDSGHRRRSFINVFKFKSLRQMIKMLVGNSQFIFVQHLIDKYDQRANITAILETSPHRDSYIFLEYSKLIKLIH
;
A
#
# COMPACT_ATOMS: atom_id res chain seq x y z
N MET A 1 52.48 11.45 17.07
CA MET A 1 51.47 11.01 16.09
C MET A 1 51.94 11.48 14.73
N ASP A 2 52.11 10.58 13.76
CA ASP A 2 52.66 10.95 12.44
C ASP A 2 51.67 11.87 11.67
N ILE A 3 52.18 12.74 10.79
CA ILE A 3 51.40 13.70 9.99
C ILE A 3 50.33 13.01 9.12
N LYS A 4 50.58 11.82 8.58
CA LYS A 4 49.59 11.01 7.85
C LYS A 4 48.49 10.54 8.80
N THR A 5 48.86 10.04 9.99
CA THR A 5 47.90 9.69 11.04
C THR A 5 47.06 10.91 11.48
N PHE A 6 47.67 12.10 11.61
CA PHE A 6 46.97 13.33 11.98
C PHE A 6 46.02 13.85 10.87
N ARG A 7 46.46 13.81 9.60
CA ARG A 7 45.63 14.13 8.44
C ARG A 7 44.46 13.15 8.28
N ASN A 8 44.68 11.86 8.50
CA ASN A 8 43.61 10.85 8.49
C ASN A 8 42.59 11.09 9.61
N ILE A 9 43.03 11.48 10.82
CA ILE A 9 42.11 11.81 11.91
C ILE A 9 41.28 13.07 11.60
N PHE A 10 41.87 14.08 10.95
CA PHE A 10 41.16 15.29 10.56
C PHE A 10 40.16 15.04 9.42
N ASN A 11 40.57 14.30 8.38
CA ASN A 11 39.69 13.90 7.28
C ASN A 11 38.53 13.02 7.79
N ASN A 12 38.80 12.07 8.68
CA ASN A 12 37.76 11.23 9.26
C ASN A 12 36.81 12.01 10.19
N ARG A 13 37.29 13.03 10.92
CA ARG A 13 36.41 13.94 11.69
C ARG A 13 35.50 14.76 10.79
N PHE A 14 36.01 15.22 9.66
CA PHE A 14 35.22 15.92 8.65
C PHE A 14 34.18 14.99 8.03
N ILE A 15 34.58 13.78 7.62
CA ILE A 15 33.69 12.74 7.07
C ILE A 15 32.60 12.35 8.07
N ILE A 16 32.94 12.08 9.33
CA ILE A 16 31.96 11.75 10.38
C ILE A 16 30.98 12.91 10.61
N LYS A 17 31.47 14.16 10.64
CA LYS A 17 30.60 15.34 10.79
C LYS A 17 29.67 15.48 9.57
N THR A 18 30.20 15.31 8.36
CA THR A 18 29.43 15.34 7.11
C THR A 18 28.39 14.23 7.07
N ILE A 19 28.74 12.99 7.43
CA ILE A 19 27.80 11.86 7.52
C ILE A 19 26.69 12.16 8.54
N VAL A 20 27.02 12.68 9.73
CA VAL A 20 26.03 13.04 10.76
C VAL A 20 25.12 14.18 10.30
N ASP A 21 25.68 15.24 9.71
CA ASP A 21 24.90 16.39 9.25
C ASP A 21 24.05 16.07 8.02
N GLN A 22 24.49 15.11 7.19
CA GLN A 22 23.72 14.63 6.04
C GLN A 22 22.70 13.54 6.41
N MET A 23 22.98 12.66 7.39
CA MET A 23 21.97 11.75 7.96
C MET A 23 20.82 12.53 8.63
N LYS A 24 21.11 13.70 9.23
CA LYS A 24 20.07 14.64 9.68
C LYS A 24 19.27 15.23 8.51
N LYS A 25 19.89 15.46 7.34
CA LYS A 25 19.20 15.92 6.12
C LYS A 25 18.36 14.83 5.47
N LEU A 26 18.82 13.57 5.45
CA LEU A 26 18.04 12.41 5.02
C LEU A 26 16.81 12.17 5.90
N ARG A 27 16.92 12.49 7.19
CA ARG A 27 15.79 12.59 8.12
C ARG A 27 14.75 13.66 7.75
N SER A 28 15.16 14.67 6.98
CA SER A 28 14.33 15.81 6.59
C SER A 28 13.89 15.78 5.11
N ALA A 29 14.46 14.89 4.30
CA ALA A 29 14.12 14.74 2.89
C ALA A 29 12.73 14.12 2.75
N GLN A 30 11.83 14.91 2.18
CA GLN A 30 10.41 14.66 1.99
C GLN A 30 10.20 13.47 1.04
N LEU A 31 9.78 12.31 1.55
CA LEU A 31 9.23 11.25 0.69
C LEU A 31 7.84 10.78 1.09
N PHE A 32 7.28 11.23 2.23
CA PHE A 32 5.89 10.90 2.62
C PHE A 32 5.24 12.00 3.48
N ALA A 33 5.13 13.23 2.97
CA ALA A 33 4.27 14.23 3.58
C ALA A 33 2.98 14.40 2.74
N PRO A 34 1.78 14.10 3.26
CA PRO A 34 0.57 14.63 2.65
C PRO A 34 0.64 16.16 2.71
N SER A 35 0.26 16.81 1.62
CA SER A 35 0.40 18.26 1.36
C SER A 35 -0.42 19.18 2.30
N SER A 36 -1.00 18.67 3.39
CA SER A 36 -1.94 19.41 4.24
C SER A 36 -1.61 19.49 5.74
N SER A 37 -0.46 19.00 6.22
CA SER A 37 -0.10 19.18 7.64
C SER A 37 0.92 20.31 7.85
N SER A 38 0.51 21.38 8.54
CA SER A 38 1.31 22.59 8.84
C SER A 38 2.50 22.38 9.80
N ARG A 39 2.81 21.14 10.19
CA ARG A 39 4.10 20.76 10.79
C ARG A 39 4.45 19.32 10.38
N PRO A 40 5.63 19.05 9.80
CA PRO A 40 6.05 17.68 9.52
C PRO A 40 6.22 16.93 10.84
N ARG A 41 5.44 15.87 11.06
CA ARG A 41 5.73 14.91 12.13
C ARG A 41 6.99 14.14 11.74
N TYR A 42 8.14 14.54 12.29
CA TYR A 42 9.38 13.78 12.17
C TYR A 42 9.19 12.38 12.75
N TYR A 43 9.12 11.35 11.89
CA TYR A 43 9.24 9.97 12.36
C TYR A 43 10.66 9.78 12.91
N ARG A 44 10.76 9.54 14.22
CA ARG A 44 12.04 9.32 14.91
C ARG A 44 12.60 7.96 14.51
N TYR A 45 13.47 7.90 13.51
CA TYR A 45 14.16 6.65 13.13
C TYR A 45 15.21 6.28 14.19
N SER A 46 15.01 5.18 14.93
CA SER A 46 15.91 4.72 16.01
C SER A 46 17.31 4.34 15.50
N GLU A 47 17.41 3.70 14.33
CA GLU A 47 18.68 3.18 13.78
C GLU A 47 19.66 4.30 13.35
N PHE A 48 19.15 5.35 12.70
CA PHE A 48 19.94 6.56 12.41
C PHE A 48 20.25 7.37 13.67
N ASN A 49 19.41 7.25 14.71
CA ASN A 49 19.67 7.81 16.04
C ASN A 49 20.77 7.05 16.75
N ASP A 50 20.88 5.73 16.60
CA ASP A 50 21.90 4.94 17.27
C ASP A 50 23.29 5.23 16.69
N ILE A 51 23.41 5.35 15.35
CA ILE A 51 24.63 5.85 14.69
C ILE A 51 24.92 7.29 15.12
N GLY A 52 23.91 8.18 15.12
CA GLY A 52 24.05 9.55 15.59
C GLY A 52 24.43 9.67 17.08
N ALA A 53 23.90 8.79 17.94
CA ALA A 53 24.10 8.75 19.38
C ALA A 53 25.48 8.18 19.73
N LEU A 54 25.90 7.10 19.07
CA LEU A 54 27.25 6.53 19.12
C LEU A 54 28.33 7.59 18.81
N LEU A 55 28.01 8.52 17.89
CA LEU A 55 28.90 9.59 17.45
C LEU A 55 28.78 10.90 18.26
N SER A 56 27.82 11.02 19.18
CA SER A 56 27.48 12.27 19.88
C SER A 56 28.07 12.45 21.29
N THR A 57 28.53 11.39 21.96
CA THR A 57 29.03 11.51 23.35
C THR A 57 30.55 11.71 23.41
N LYS A 58 31.00 12.67 24.22
CA LYS A 58 32.43 13.06 24.33
C LYS A 58 33.34 11.92 24.79
N GLU A 59 32.85 10.95 25.54
CA GLU A 59 33.64 9.81 26.04
C GLU A 59 33.69 8.64 25.06
N SER A 60 32.60 8.37 24.32
CA SER A 60 32.60 7.37 23.24
C SER A 60 33.49 7.81 22.07
N THR A 61 33.54 9.12 21.80
CA THR A 61 34.30 9.67 20.66
C THR A 61 35.81 9.40 20.72
N ASN A 62 36.48 9.22 21.86
CA ASN A 62 37.94 9.03 21.83
C ASN A 62 38.35 7.58 21.58
N LEU A 63 37.70 6.59 22.21
CA LEU A 63 38.03 5.18 22.02
C LEU A 63 37.49 4.65 20.68
N LEU A 64 36.28 5.06 20.30
CA LEU A 64 35.71 4.71 19.00
C LEU A 64 36.43 5.44 17.87
N ARG A 65 36.77 6.75 17.97
CA ARG A 65 37.60 7.39 16.92
C ARG A 65 38.97 6.73 16.79
N TYR A 66 39.56 6.22 17.87
CA TYR A 66 40.86 5.56 17.81
C TYR A 66 40.80 4.16 17.17
N LYS A 67 39.73 3.39 17.42
CA LYS A 67 39.49 2.09 16.77
C LYS A 67 38.97 2.23 15.33
N PHE A 68 38.09 3.19 15.08
CA PHE A 68 37.60 3.56 13.74
C PHE A 68 38.69 4.16 12.85
N ALA A 69 39.65 4.92 13.40
CA ALA A 69 40.84 5.38 12.65
C ALA A 69 41.77 4.24 12.23
N ARG A 70 41.57 3.02 12.75
CA ARG A 70 42.28 1.79 12.37
C ARG A 70 41.43 0.82 11.53
N GLY A 71 40.19 1.19 11.17
CA GLY A 71 39.31 0.34 10.35
C GLY A 71 38.68 -0.85 11.10
N ASP A 72 38.70 -0.86 12.43
CA ASP A 72 38.16 -1.98 13.22
C ASP A 72 36.64 -1.81 13.42
N THR A 73 35.85 -2.43 12.53
CA THR A 73 34.37 -2.44 12.54
C THR A 73 33.78 -3.62 13.32
N SER A 74 34.61 -4.50 13.90
CA SER A 74 34.22 -5.76 14.58
C SER A 74 33.27 -5.61 15.78
N LYS A 75 33.01 -4.38 16.24
CA LYS A 75 32.12 -4.07 17.37
C LYS A 75 30.85 -3.29 16.98
N LEU A 76 30.64 -3.00 15.70
CA LEU A 76 29.36 -2.48 15.24
C LEU A 76 28.41 -3.66 15.05
N THR A 77 27.55 -3.92 16.05
CA THR A 77 26.34 -4.73 15.84
C THR A 77 25.31 -3.88 15.09
N PHE A 78 25.65 -3.47 13.87
CA PHE A 78 24.74 -2.77 12.97
C PHE A 78 24.28 -3.78 11.93
N ASP A 79 23.02 -4.19 12.05
CA ASP A 79 22.36 -5.06 11.08
C ASP A 79 21.43 -4.21 10.21
N PRO A 80 21.87 -3.78 9.01
CA PRO A 80 21.11 -2.89 8.15
C PRO A 80 19.84 -3.58 7.64
N LYS A 81 18.67 -3.04 7.98
CA LYS A 81 17.37 -3.51 7.47
C LYS A 81 17.13 -3.07 6.03
N TYR A 82 16.22 -3.73 5.32
CA TYR A 82 15.75 -3.34 3.99
C TYR A 82 15.49 -1.83 3.84
N ARG A 83 14.79 -1.23 4.83
CA ARG A 83 14.45 0.19 4.81
C ARG A 83 15.67 1.11 4.83
N PHE A 84 16.78 0.69 5.45
CA PHE A 84 18.05 1.43 5.43
C PHE A 84 18.66 1.43 4.03
N TYR A 85 18.74 0.26 3.38
CA TYR A 85 19.22 0.14 2.00
C TYR A 85 18.35 0.95 1.03
N PHE A 86 17.02 0.85 1.16
CA PHE A 86 16.07 1.61 0.36
C PHE A 86 16.32 3.12 0.45
N VAL A 87 16.42 3.66 1.67
CA VAL A 87 16.66 5.08 1.88
C VAL A 87 18.04 5.49 1.37
N LEU A 88 19.09 4.69 1.62
CA LEU A 88 20.46 5.02 1.23
C LEU A 88 20.67 5.02 -0.29
N PHE A 89 20.13 4.04 -1.01
CA PHE A 89 20.31 3.95 -2.46
C PHE A 89 19.51 5.00 -3.25
N GLN A 90 18.44 5.54 -2.66
CA GLN A 90 17.64 6.62 -3.25
C GLN A 90 18.18 8.04 -2.98
N VAL A 91 19.28 8.18 -2.25
CA VAL A 91 19.87 9.49 -1.95
C VAL A 91 20.50 10.09 -3.21
N GLU A 92 20.13 11.31 -3.59
CA GLU A 92 20.69 11.96 -4.80
C GLU A 92 22.21 12.22 -4.71
N ASP A 93 22.75 12.42 -3.49
CA ASP A 93 24.19 12.63 -3.28
C ASP A 93 24.98 11.32 -3.33
N ILE A 94 25.50 10.99 -4.52
CA ILE A 94 26.30 9.79 -4.81
C ILE A 94 27.59 9.76 -3.98
N SER A 95 28.22 10.93 -3.75
CA SER A 95 29.46 11.00 -2.95
C SER A 95 29.20 10.57 -1.52
N LEU A 96 28.06 11.00 -0.96
CA LEU A 96 27.61 10.62 0.37
C LEU A 96 27.29 9.12 0.45
N GLN A 97 26.62 8.55 -0.55
CA GLN A 97 26.38 7.09 -0.59
C GLN A 97 27.70 6.33 -0.47
N HIS A 98 28.70 6.68 -1.29
CA HIS A 98 30.02 6.05 -1.26
C HIS A 98 30.77 6.23 0.06
N GLN A 99 30.62 7.38 0.72
CA GLN A 99 31.25 7.65 2.01
C GLN A 99 30.61 6.82 3.14
N ILE A 100 29.27 6.70 3.14
CA ILE A 100 28.55 5.88 4.12
C ILE A 100 28.87 4.40 3.92
N ILE A 101 28.88 3.92 2.68
CA ILE A 101 29.25 2.53 2.35
C ILE A 101 30.68 2.23 2.77
N TYR A 102 31.63 3.14 2.48
CA TYR A 102 33.01 3.00 2.92
C TYR A 102 33.14 2.99 4.45
N PHE A 103 32.35 3.83 5.13
CA PHE A 103 32.34 3.93 6.58
C PHE A 103 31.80 2.65 7.26
N LEU A 104 30.74 2.06 6.71
CA LEU A 104 30.11 0.87 7.29
C LEU A 104 30.88 -0.42 7.00
N GLY A 105 31.67 -0.47 5.92
CA GLY A 105 32.52 -1.61 5.60
C GLY A 105 31.74 -2.92 5.47
N ASP A 106 32.32 -4.03 5.92
CA ASP A 106 31.79 -5.39 5.74
C ASP A 106 30.35 -5.58 6.26
N ALA A 107 29.97 -4.86 7.33
CA ALA A 107 28.61 -4.89 7.88
C ALA A 107 27.55 -4.41 6.88
N PHE A 108 27.92 -3.56 5.91
CA PHE A 108 27.04 -3.14 4.83
C PHE A 108 27.03 -4.13 3.66
N TYR A 109 28.19 -4.64 3.28
CA TYR A 109 28.31 -5.46 2.06
C TYR A 109 27.63 -6.83 2.20
N LEU A 110 27.63 -7.47 3.36
CA LEU A 110 27.07 -8.82 3.50
C LEU A 110 25.58 -8.90 3.15
N ASN A 111 24.77 -7.92 3.57
CA ASN A 111 23.33 -7.91 3.30
C ASN A 111 22.94 -7.07 2.07
N ALA A 112 23.85 -6.25 1.52
CA ALA A 112 23.53 -5.36 0.38
C ALA A 112 23.09 -6.13 -0.87
N PHE A 113 23.66 -7.32 -1.07
CA PHE A 113 23.42 -8.19 -2.22
C PHE A 113 21.94 -8.50 -2.42
N CYS A 114 21.21 -8.84 -1.34
CA CYS A 114 19.77 -9.16 -1.36
C CYS A 114 18.91 -8.01 -1.90
N TYR A 115 19.43 -6.79 -1.88
CA TYR A 115 18.70 -5.58 -2.24
C TYR A 115 19.12 -4.99 -3.59
N MET A 116 20.18 -5.53 -4.21
CA MET A 116 20.69 -5.03 -5.49
C MET A 116 19.71 -5.21 -6.66
N ARG A 117 18.85 -6.24 -6.61
CA ARG A 117 17.81 -6.48 -7.63
C ARG A 117 16.48 -5.80 -7.36
N SER A 118 16.28 -5.22 -6.17
CA SER A 118 14.99 -4.68 -5.71
C SER A 118 14.96 -3.16 -5.54
N ILE A 119 16.11 -2.49 -5.62
CA ILE A 119 16.21 -1.02 -5.49
C ILE A 119 16.99 -0.44 -6.67
N ASN A 120 16.43 0.60 -7.31
CA ASN A 120 17.13 1.35 -8.35
C ASN A 120 18.24 2.19 -7.71
N MET A 121 19.49 1.75 -7.84
CA MET A 121 20.66 2.40 -7.25
C MET A 121 21.55 3.03 -8.31
N HIS A 122 22.36 4.01 -7.89
CA HIS A 122 23.32 4.63 -8.79
C HIS A 122 24.38 3.64 -9.25
N HIS A 123 24.72 3.65 -10.55
CA HIS A 123 25.59 2.67 -11.20
C HIS A 123 26.96 2.53 -10.52
N SER A 124 27.56 3.63 -10.09
CA SER A 124 28.86 3.60 -9.40
C SER A 124 28.81 2.83 -8.07
N VAL A 125 27.67 2.89 -7.38
CA VAL A 125 27.45 2.19 -6.11
C VAL A 125 27.23 0.70 -6.38
N PHE A 126 26.44 0.38 -7.39
CA PHE A 126 26.24 -0.99 -7.87
C PHE A 126 27.57 -1.66 -8.25
N ILE A 127 28.36 -1.01 -9.11
CA ILE A 127 29.66 -1.52 -9.57
C ILE A 127 30.62 -1.72 -8.40
N ARG A 128 30.60 -0.82 -7.41
CA ARG A 128 31.42 -0.95 -6.21
C ARG A 128 31.04 -2.16 -5.36
N LEU A 129 29.75 -2.46 -5.24
CA LEU A 129 29.29 -3.68 -4.57
C LEU A 129 29.78 -4.92 -5.32
N LEU A 130 29.62 -4.97 -6.65
CA LEU A 130 30.17 -6.03 -7.49
C LEU A 130 31.67 -6.20 -7.27
N ASP A 131 32.44 -5.12 -7.38
CA ASP A 131 33.89 -5.16 -7.18
C ASP A 131 34.26 -5.70 -5.80
N TYR A 132 33.51 -5.33 -4.75
CA TYR A 132 33.75 -5.86 -3.41
C TYR A 132 33.50 -7.37 -3.34
N TYR A 133 32.39 -7.89 -3.86
CA TYR A 133 32.12 -9.34 -3.82
C TYR A 133 33.13 -10.13 -4.63
N ARG A 134 33.49 -9.63 -5.81
CA ARG A 134 34.53 -10.23 -6.65
C ARG A 134 35.89 -10.23 -5.97
N VAL A 135 36.35 -9.09 -5.44
CA VAL A 135 37.69 -8.98 -4.83
C VAL A 135 37.81 -9.85 -3.58
N ASN A 136 36.74 -10.00 -2.81
CA ASN A 136 36.73 -10.79 -1.58
C ASN A 136 36.31 -12.27 -1.80
N ASN A 137 36.08 -12.70 -3.04
CA ASN A 137 35.60 -14.05 -3.37
C ASN A 137 34.41 -14.49 -2.52
N ILE A 138 33.45 -13.59 -2.30
CA ILE A 138 32.24 -13.92 -1.56
C ILE A 138 31.37 -14.79 -2.48
N GLU A 139 31.14 -16.05 -2.09
CA GLU A 139 30.20 -16.94 -2.77
C GLU A 139 28.78 -16.42 -2.53
N LEU A 140 28.11 -16.09 -3.62
CA LEU A 140 26.76 -15.55 -3.64
C LEU A 140 25.85 -16.65 -4.21
N GLU A 141 24.99 -17.22 -3.37
CA GLU A 141 24.06 -18.29 -3.78
C GLU A 141 22.72 -17.69 -4.25
N ASP A 142 22.13 -18.25 -5.31
CA ASP A 142 20.83 -17.82 -5.86
C ASP A 142 19.70 -17.91 -4.82
N ASP A 143 19.75 -18.89 -3.91
CA ASP A 143 18.75 -19.10 -2.84
C ASP A 143 18.71 -17.95 -1.81
N MET A 144 19.76 -17.12 -1.72
CA MET A 144 19.77 -15.95 -0.83
C MET A 144 18.90 -14.81 -1.37
N MET A 145 18.60 -14.81 -2.67
CA MET A 145 17.80 -13.77 -3.35
C MET A 145 16.29 -14.06 -3.31
N GLU A 146 15.87 -15.32 -3.26
CA GLU A 146 14.45 -15.69 -3.32
C GLU A 146 13.68 -15.46 -2.01
N LYS A 147 14.39 -15.37 -0.88
CA LYS A 147 13.75 -15.46 0.45
C LYS A 147 13.03 -14.21 0.96
N GLU A 148 13.22 -13.01 0.39
CA GLU A 148 12.69 -11.80 1.04
C GLU A 148 11.88 -10.80 0.21
N TYR A 149 11.95 -10.71 -1.13
CA TYR A 149 11.21 -9.62 -1.83
C TYR A 149 10.68 -9.97 -3.24
N HIS A 150 9.35 -10.01 -3.36
CA HIS A 150 8.62 -10.01 -4.62
C HIS A 150 8.55 -8.60 -5.25
N ALA A 151 9.65 -8.09 -5.78
CA ALA A 151 9.57 -6.94 -6.68
C ALA A 151 8.95 -7.39 -8.01
N LYS A 152 7.70 -7.01 -8.29
CA LYS A 152 6.95 -7.40 -9.50
C LYS A 152 7.44 -6.74 -10.80
N LEU A 153 8.44 -5.87 -10.76
CA LEU A 153 8.95 -5.13 -11.93
C LEU A 153 10.46 -5.33 -12.09
N PRO A 154 10.96 -5.66 -13.30
CA PRO A 154 12.39 -5.74 -13.56
C PRO A 154 13.04 -4.35 -13.44
N ILE A 155 14.13 -4.24 -12.68
CA ILE A 155 14.91 -3.01 -12.60
C ILE A 155 15.73 -2.86 -13.88
N VAL A 156 15.67 -1.67 -14.49
CA VAL A 156 16.54 -1.31 -15.61
C VAL A 156 17.91 -0.93 -15.03
N MET A 157 18.92 -1.78 -15.24
CA MET A 157 20.30 -1.46 -14.84
C MET A 157 20.92 -0.47 -15.84
N SER A 158 21.92 0.31 -15.41
CA SER A 158 22.61 1.24 -16.31
C SER A 158 23.60 0.53 -17.23
N ILE A 159 24.02 1.21 -18.31
CA ILE A 159 25.04 0.73 -19.26
C ILE A 159 26.33 0.36 -18.54
N GLU A 160 26.79 1.21 -17.61
CA GLU A 160 28.03 1.01 -16.87
C GLU A 160 27.98 -0.26 -16.02
N CYS A 161 26.82 -0.59 -15.45
CA CYS A 161 26.62 -1.84 -14.71
C CYS A 161 26.74 -3.06 -15.63
N TYR A 162 26.12 -3.02 -16.82
CA TYR A 162 26.24 -4.10 -17.80
C TYR A 162 27.68 -4.25 -18.32
N GLN A 163 28.37 -3.15 -18.64
CA GLN A 163 29.77 -3.19 -19.06
C GLN A 163 30.66 -3.81 -17.98
N SER A 164 30.40 -3.50 -16.71
CA SER A 164 31.10 -4.10 -15.58
C SER A 164 30.85 -5.61 -15.50
N LEU A 165 29.58 -6.04 -15.58
CA LEU A 165 29.17 -7.45 -15.57
C LEU A 165 29.63 -8.25 -16.80
N LEU A 166 29.93 -7.60 -17.92
CA LEU A 166 30.49 -8.25 -19.11
C LEU A 166 32.02 -8.23 -19.15
N GLY A 167 32.63 -7.35 -18.35
CA GLY A 167 34.07 -7.15 -18.26
C GLY A 167 34.63 -7.59 -16.90
N PRO A 168 35.09 -6.66 -16.03
CA PRO A 168 35.79 -6.99 -14.79
C PRO A 168 35.02 -7.93 -13.85
N ASN A 169 33.69 -7.86 -13.86
CA ASN A 169 32.79 -8.58 -12.96
C ASN A 169 32.02 -9.72 -13.66
N LYS A 170 32.57 -10.24 -14.77
CA LYS A 170 31.97 -11.33 -15.57
C LYS A 170 31.65 -12.61 -14.79
N SER A 171 32.43 -12.93 -13.75
CA SER A 171 32.16 -14.08 -12.90
C SER A 171 30.81 -14.01 -12.19
N MET A 172 30.23 -12.83 -11.97
CA MET A 172 28.93 -12.64 -11.30
C MET A 172 27.75 -12.47 -12.27
N SER A 173 27.98 -12.56 -13.58
CA SER A 173 26.94 -12.42 -14.61
C SER A 173 25.83 -13.47 -14.51
N HIS A 174 26.14 -14.67 -14.00
CA HIS A 174 25.15 -15.75 -13.81
C HIS A 174 24.11 -15.41 -12.72
N ILE A 175 24.49 -14.59 -11.75
CA ILE A 175 23.66 -14.15 -10.62
C ILE A 175 22.82 -12.92 -11.00
N PHE A 176 23.49 -11.97 -11.66
CA PHE A 176 22.88 -10.77 -12.22
C PHE A 176 22.66 -10.98 -13.72
N GLN A 177 21.85 -11.98 -14.07
CA GLN A 177 21.52 -12.31 -15.44
C GLN A 177 21.09 -11.07 -16.20
N ILE A 178 21.54 -10.95 -17.45
CA ILE A 178 21.18 -9.85 -18.35
C ILE A 178 19.67 -9.96 -18.64
N PRO A 179 18.80 -9.12 -18.05
CA PRO A 179 17.37 -9.20 -18.27
C PRO A 179 17.00 -8.54 -19.60
N ASP A 180 15.78 -8.77 -20.11
CA ASP A 180 15.31 -8.11 -21.35
C ASP A 180 15.34 -6.57 -21.28
N SER A 181 15.39 -5.97 -20.07
CA SER A 181 15.59 -4.53 -19.91
C SER A 181 16.98 -4.03 -20.35
N PHE A 182 17.92 -4.93 -20.65
CA PHE A 182 19.19 -4.62 -21.29
C PHE A 182 19.00 -3.86 -22.60
N PHE A 183 18.05 -4.29 -23.43
CA PHE A 183 17.78 -3.67 -24.73
C PHE A 183 17.19 -2.26 -24.62
N LEU A 184 16.77 -1.83 -23.41
CA LEU A 184 16.33 -0.46 -23.15
C LEU A 184 17.49 0.52 -23.00
N VAL A 185 18.71 0.03 -22.76
CA VAL A 185 19.89 0.87 -22.50
C VAL A 185 21.12 0.49 -23.34
N ALA A 186 21.08 -0.62 -24.09
CA ALA A 186 22.26 -1.12 -24.78
C ALA A 186 22.71 -0.23 -25.94
N ASN A 187 24.03 -0.02 -26.06
CA ASN A 187 24.66 0.59 -27.23
C ASN A 187 25.40 -0.46 -28.07
N GLN A 188 25.93 -0.06 -29.23
CA GLN A 188 26.62 -0.98 -30.16
C GLN A 188 27.77 -1.74 -29.48
N ASP A 189 28.57 -1.04 -28.69
CA ASP A 189 29.72 -1.64 -28.01
C ASP A 189 29.27 -2.68 -26.99
N LEU A 190 28.20 -2.40 -26.25
CA LEU A 190 27.65 -3.31 -25.26
C LEU A 190 27.06 -4.57 -25.89
N ILE A 191 26.31 -4.42 -27.00
CA ILE A 191 25.77 -5.53 -27.76
C ILE A 191 26.90 -6.42 -28.29
N ASN A 192 27.95 -5.80 -28.85
CA ASN A 192 29.13 -6.52 -29.32
C ASN A 192 29.84 -7.25 -28.17
N LEU A 193 29.96 -6.63 -27.00
CA LEU A 193 30.51 -7.26 -25.80
C LEU A 193 29.68 -8.47 -25.37
N VAL A 194 28.34 -8.40 -25.41
CA VAL A 194 27.48 -9.55 -25.10
C VAL A 194 27.68 -10.69 -26.10
N LYS A 195 27.71 -10.39 -27.41
CA LYS A 195 27.97 -11.40 -28.44
C LYS A 195 29.31 -12.12 -28.24
N LEU A 196 30.28 -11.44 -27.63
CA LEU A 196 31.60 -11.99 -27.32
C LEU A 196 31.68 -12.66 -25.93
N SER A 197 30.71 -12.43 -25.03
CA SER A 197 30.86 -12.78 -23.61
C SER A 197 30.50 -14.23 -23.28
N ASP A 198 29.58 -14.88 -23.97
CA ASP A 198 29.26 -16.31 -23.81
C ASP A 198 28.28 -16.71 -24.94
N PRO A 199 28.55 -17.75 -25.76
CA PRO A 199 27.65 -18.15 -26.83
C PRO A 199 26.25 -18.53 -26.32
N ASP A 200 26.14 -19.16 -25.15
CA ASP A 200 24.87 -19.65 -24.61
C ASP A 200 24.07 -18.50 -23.98
N GLN A 201 24.72 -17.56 -23.27
CA GLN A 201 24.02 -16.38 -22.74
C GLN A 201 23.64 -15.41 -23.86
N ALA A 202 24.47 -15.26 -24.89
CA ALA A 202 24.11 -14.46 -26.07
C ALA A 202 22.95 -15.12 -26.81
N ALA A 203 22.99 -16.44 -27.04
CA ALA A 203 21.89 -17.18 -27.65
C ALA A 203 20.61 -17.04 -26.83
N ILE A 204 20.64 -17.27 -25.51
CA ILE A 204 19.49 -17.07 -24.63
C ILE A 204 19.00 -15.63 -24.75
N LEU A 205 19.84 -14.62 -24.50
CA LEU A 205 19.42 -13.23 -24.51
C LEU A 205 18.81 -12.79 -25.85
N PHE A 206 19.44 -13.12 -26.99
CA PHE A 206 18.97 -12.70 -28.31
C PHE A 206 17.84 -13.60 -28.88
N GLN A 207 17.71 -14.87 -28.45
CA GLN A 207 16.59 -15.75 -28.82
C GLN A 207 15.36 -15.56 -27.91
N THR A 208 15.53 -15.35 -26.61
CA THR A 208 14.43 -15.17 -25.64
C THR A 208 13.95 -13.73 -25.57
N CYS A 209 14.79 -12.73 -25.92
CA CYS A 209 14.29 -11.37 -26.13
C CYS A 209 13.56 -11.27 -27.47
N ASN A 210 12.34 -11.78 -27.46
CA ASN A 210 11.36 -11.37 -28.43
C ASN A 210 11.20 -9.84 -28.32
N PHE A 211 11.39 -9.12 -29.42
CA PHE A 211 11.19 -7.67 -29.49
C PHE A 211 9.81 -7.26 -28.94
N GLN A 212 8.81 -8.15 -29.05
CA GLN A 212 7.52 -8.05 -28.36
C GLN A 212 7.64 -7.76 -26.86
N VAL A 213 8.51 -8.48 -26.14
CA VAL A 213 8.68 -8.36 -24.68
C VAL A 213 9.40 -7.07 -24.33
N VAL A 214 10.36 -6.62 -25.16
CA VAL A 214 11.04 -5.33 -24.97
C VAL A 214 10.07 -4.18 -25.14
N LEU A 215 9.22 -4.23 -26.19
CA LEU A 215 8.17 -3.23 -26.40
C LEU A 215 7.07 -3.30 -25.35
N ASP A 216 6.60 -4.48 -24.97
CA ASP A 216 5.59 -4.65 -23.91
C ASP A 216 6.11 -4.10 -22.58
N LYS A 217 7.40 -4.32 -22.25
CA LYS A 217 8.05 -3.71 -21.08
C LYS A 217 8.19 -2.19 -21.21
N TYR A 218 8.54 -1.69 -22.39
CA TYR A 218 8.60 -0.25 -22.66
C TYR A 218 7.22 0.40 -22.48
N PHE A 219 6.15 -0.22 -23.02
CA PHE A 219 4.77 0.26 -22.94
C PHE A 219 4.06 0.01 -21.60
N ARG A 220 4.60 -0.84 -20.72
CA ARG A 220 4.03 -1.09 -19.38
C ARG A 220 4.78 -0.42 -18.24
N THR A 221 5.95 0.17 -18.50
CA THR A 221 6.70 0.85 -17.44
C THR A 221 6.12 2.25 -17.19
N PRO A 222 6.03 2.73 -15.93
CA PRO A 222 5.61 4.11 -15.61
C PRO A 222 6.63 5.18 -16.08
N TYR A 223 7.62 4.78 -16.89
CA TYR A 223 8.66 5.61 -17.49
C TYR A 223 8.48 5.80 -18.99
N ILE A 224 7.34 5.40 -19.58
CA ILE A 224 6.92 5.85 -20.92
C ILE A 224 7.03 7.38 -20.93
N GLY A 225 7.89 7.93 -21.78
CA GLY A 225 8.21 9.36 -21.80
C GLY A 225 9.48 9.78 -21.05
N LYS A 226 10.36 8.87 -20.58
CA LYS A 226 11.77 9.23 -20.37
C LYS A 226 12.48 9.20 -21.72
N TRP A 227 12.42 10.36 -22.40
CA TRP A 227 12.69 10.58 -23.82
C TRP A 227 14.06 10.11 -24.33
N GLY A 228 15.08 10.06 -23.47
CA GLY A 228 16.42 9.58 -23.83
C GLY A 228 16.52 8.10 -24.21
N TYR A 229 15.51 7.29 -23.89
CA TYR A 229 15.53 5.84 -24.14
C TYR A 229 14.88 5.41 -25.46
N LEU A 230 13.98 6.20 -26.06
CA LEU A 230 13.24 5.79 -27.27
C LEU A 230 14.17 5.50 -28.46
N SER A 231 15.05 6.45 -28.78
CA SER A 231 16.00 6.30 -29.88
C SER A 231 16.97 5.14 -29.67
N GLN A 232 17.35 4.88 -28.41
CA GLN A 232 18.21 3.75 -28.05
C GLN A 232 17.49 2.41 -28.22
N VAL A 233 16.22 2.34 -27.83
CA VAL A 233 15.36 1.16 -28.05
C VAL A 233 15.21 0.89 -29.54
N VAL A 234 14.90 1.92 -30.35
CA VAL A 234 14.78 1.79 -31.81
C VAL A 234 16.11 1.35 -32.44
N GLU A 235 17.24 1.98 -32.07
CA GLU A 235 18.55 1.56 -32.60
C GLU A 235 18.89 0.12 -32.26
N THR A 236 18.61 -0.28 -31.03
CA THR A 236 18.88 -1.62 -30.54
C THR A 236 17.99 -2.65 -31.23
N ALA A 237 16.70 -2.33 -31.40
CA ALA A 237 15.74 -3.17 -32.09
C ALA A 237 16.11 -3.39 -33.57
N ALA A 238 16.44 -2.31 -34.29
CA ALA A 238 16.85 -2.40 -35.69
C ALA A 238 18.10 -3.29 -35.85
N ARG A 239 19.05 -3.23 -34.89
CA ARG A 239 20.24 -4.09 -34.89
C ARG A 239 19.89 -5.56 -34.67
N VAL A 240 19.09 -5.86 -33.64
CA VAL A 240 18.65 -7.24 -33.36
C VAL A 240 17.89 -7.82 -34.54
N PHE A 241 17.03 -7.03 -35.20
CA PHE A 241 16.34 -7.42 -36.43
C PHE A 241 17.32 -7.85 -37.54
N ASN A 242 18.30 -6.98 -37.85
CA ASN A 242 19.23 -7.19 -38.94
C ASN A 242 20.21 -8.34 -38.69
N ASP A 243 20.50 -8.66 -37.43
CA ASP A 243 21.42 -9.72 -37.02
C ASP A 243 20.76 -11.11 -36.90
N TYR A 244 19.42 -11.20 -36.96
CA TYR A 244 18.67 -12.46 -36.88
C TYR A 244 18.01 -12.82 -38.22
N PRO A 245 18.60 -13.73 -39.02
CA PRO A 245 18.10 -14.08 -40.35
C PRO A 245 16.81 -14.93 -40.37
N ASP A 246 16.32 -15.39 -39.20
CA ASP A 246 15.11 -16.21 -39.11
C ASP A 246 13.80 -15.40 -39.23
N TYR A 247 13.86 -14.06 -39.18
CA TYR A 247 12.74 -13.21 -39.55
C TYR A 247 12.65 -13.19 -41.09
N TYR A 248 11.76 -14.00 -41.66
CA TYR A 248 11.49 -14.15 -43.10
C TYR A 248 11.03 -12.85 -43.81
N ILE A 249 11.88 -11.83 -43.87
CA ILE A 249 11.64 -10.57 -44.57
C ILE A 249 12.89 -10.23 -45.38
N ASP A 250 12.73 -10.09 -46.71
CA ASP A 250 13.82 -9.95 -47.68
C ASP A 250 14.63 -8.63 -47.59
N GLU A 251 14.26 -7.69 -46.70
CA GLU A 251 14.95 -6.39 -46.58
C GLU A 251 15.39 -6.09 -45.13
N PRO A 252 16.68 -5.77 -44.91
CA PRO A 252 17.16 -5.29 -43.62
C PRO A 252 16.54 -3.94 -43.28
N MET A 253 16.31 -3.70 -41.99
CA MET A 253 15.84 -2.42 -41.49
C MET A 253 16.99 -1.40 -41.50
N GLU A 254 17.06 -0.62 -42.58
CA GLU A 254 17.99 0.51 -42.69
C GLU A 254 17.44 1.73 -41.91
N LEU A 255 17.80 1.82 -40.63
CA LEU A 255 17.31 2.84 -39.72
C LEU A 255 17.55 4.26 -40.23
N SER A 256 18.73 4.55 -40.78
CA SER A 256 19.08 5.88 -41.31
C SER A 256 18.15 6.31 -42.44
N LYS A 257 17.78 5.38 -43.33
CA LYS A 257 16.84 5.64 -44.43
C LYS A 257 15.43 5.89 -43.91
N ARG A 258 14.95 5.07 -42.95
CA ARG A 258 13.64 5.25 -42.30
C ARG A 258 13.56 6.58 -41.55
N ARG A 259 14.60 6.94 -40.79
CA ARG A 259 14.72 8.23 -40.09
C ARG A 259 14.70 9.39 -41.07
N LEU A 260 15.42 9.29 -42.19
CA LEU A 260 15.40 10.32 -43.24
C LEU A 260 14.01 10.48 -43.87
N VAL A 261 13.32 9.38 -44.17
CA VAL A 261 11.96 9.41 -44.73
C VAL A 261 10.99 10.09 -43.77
N TYR A 262 10.94 9.68 -42.51
CA TYR A 262 10.05 10.29 -41.53
C TYR A 262 10.46 11.70 -41.13
N GLY A 263 11.76 12.00 -41.06
CA GLY A 263 12.26 13.36 -40.85
C GLY A 263 11.79 14.32 -41.95
N ASN A 264 11.81 13.87 -43.21
CA ASN A 264 11.27 14.63 -44.34
C ASN A 264 9.74 14.78 -44.28
N LEU A 265 9.00 13.72 -43.90
CA LEU A 265 7.54 13.76 -43.78
C LEU A 265 7.07 14.66 -42.63
N LEU A 266 7.80 14.67 -41.52
CA LEU A 266 7.54 15.53 -40.37
C LEU A 266 8.06 16.96 -40.55
N GLU A 267 8.98 17.18 -41.50
CA GLU A 267 9.82 18.38 -41.58
C GLU A 267 10.51 18.66 -40.23
N SER A 268 11.07 17.61 -39.64
CA SER A 268 11.67 17.66 -38.30
C SER A 268 12.97 16.84 -38.26
N GLU A 269 13.94 17.33 -37.50
CA GLU A 269 15.17 16.59 -37.15
C GLU A 269 15.06 15.93 -35.76
N SER A 270 13.91 16.05 -35.09
CA SER A 270 13.69 15.47 -33.76
C SER A 270 13.62 13.95 -33.87
N LEU A 271 14.68 13.27 -33.40
CA LEU A 271 14.71 11.81 -33.31
C LEU A 271 13.56 11.27 -32.46
N GLU A 272 13.11 12.00 -31.44
CA GLU A 272 11.98 11.60 -30.61
C GLU A 272 10.69 11.46 -31.42
N LYS A 273 10.40 12.44 -32.30
CA LYS A 273 9.21 12.39 -33.16
C LYS A 273 9.35 11.36 -34.27
N ILE A 274 10.53 11.28 -34.86
CA ILE A 274 10.84 10.36 -35.96
C ILE A 274 10.76 8.90 -35.47
N ASP A 275 11.43 8.59 -34.37
CA ASP A 275 11.58 7.22 -33.87
C ASP A 275 10.26 6.64 -33.33
N MET A 276 9.28 7.47 -32.97
CA MET A 276 7.91 7.01 -32.71
C MET A 276 7.25 6.36 -33.92
N LEU A 277 7.46 6.91 -35.12
CA LEU A 277 6.94 6.31 -36.37
C LEU A 277 7.75 5.09 -36.79
N VAL A 278 9.07 5.14 -36.59
CA VAL A 278 9.96 3.99 -36.82
C VAL A 278 9.58 2.80 -35.92
N LEU A 279 9.20 3.06 -34.67
CA LEU A 279 8.74 2.04 -33.74
C LEU A 279 7.48 1.32 -34.24
N LEU A 280 6.54 2.06 -34.85
CA LEU A 280 5.33 1.49 -35.44
C LEU A 280 5.62 0.62 -36.67
N ASP A 281 6.58 1.03 -37.51
CA ASP A 281 7.09 0.21 -38.63
C ASP A 281 7.66 -1.11 -38.10
N MET A 282 8.46 -1.06 -37.03
CA MET A 282 8.99 -2.27 -36.40
C MET A 282 7.88 -3.19 -35.89
N CYS A 283 6.83 -2.65 -35.25
CA CYS A 283 5.69 -3.47 -34.84
C CYS A 283 5.06 -4.25 -36.00
N VAL A 284 5.00 -3.67 -37.21
CA VAL A 284 4.52 -4.38 -38.41
C VAL A 284 5.48 -5.46 -38.84
N LEU A 285 6.78 -5.16 -38.93
CA LEU A 285 7.81 -6.10 -39.35
C LEU A 285 7.86 -7.34 -38.44
N TYR A 286 7.63 -7.15 -37.14
CA TYR A 286 7.60 -8.22 -36.15
C TYR A 286 6.22 -8.83 -35.91
N SER A 287 5.18 -8.46 -36.68
CA SER A 287 3.80 -8.94 -36.53
C SER A 287 3.24 -8.79 -35.10
N LEU A 288 3.57 -7.69 -34.43
CA LEU A 288 3.17 -7.44 -33.05
C LEU A 288 1.76 -6.89 -32.95
N VAL A 289 0.97 -7.49 -32.06
CA VAL A 289 -0.30 -6.93 -31.57
C VAL A 289 0.03 -6.10 -30.33
N VAL A 290 -0.07 -4.77 -30.44
CA VAL A 290 0.19 -3.85 -29.33
C VAL A 290 -1.08 -3.72 -28.49
N ASP A 291 -1.20 -4.51 -27.43
CA ASP A 291 -2.37 -4.47 -26.52
C ASP A 291 -2.45 -3.19 -25.65
N THR A 292 -1.40 -2.35 -25.66
CA THR A 292 -1.27 -1.13 -24.83
C THR A 292 -1.08 0.15 -25.65
N SER A 293 -1.84 0.26 -26.74
CA SER A 293 -1.87 1.43 -27.64
C SER A 293 -2.18 2.77 -26.94
N ASN A 294 -2.84 2.74 -25.76
CA ASN A 294 -3.19 3.95 -25.00
C ASN A 294 -1.96 4.70 -24.46
N GLY A 295 -1.00 4.01 -23.82
CA GLY A 295 0.21 4.66 -23.29
C GLY A 295 1.12 5.20 -24.38
N PHE A 296 1.11 4.57 -25.56
CA PHE A 296 1.81 5.10 -26.74
C PHE A 296 1.17 6.39 -27.23
N MET A 297 -0.16 6.42 -27.39
CA MET A 297 -0.87 7.62 -27.85
C MET A 297 -0.72 8.80 -26.88
N ASP A 298 -0.70 8.55 -25.57
CA ASP A 298 -0.38 9.58 -24.56
C ASP A 298 0.99 10.23 -24.81
N ALA A 299 2.02 9.42 -25.11
CA ALA A 299 3.34 9.92 -25.44
C ALA A 299 3.34 10.73 -26.75
N ILE A 300 2.62 10.27 -27.78
CA ILE A 300 2.46 11.01 -29.05
C ILE A 300 1.78 12.37 -28.82
N TYR A 301 0.71 12.41 -28.04
CA TYR A 301 0.01 13.65 -27.72
C TYR A 301 0.87 14.64 -26.94
N SER A 302 1.80 14.15 -26.10
CA SER A 302 2.73 15.00 -25.36
C SER A 302 3.82 15.68 -26.19
N LEU A 303 4.10 15.16 -27.39
CA LEU A 303 5.05 15.77 -28.33
C LEU A 303 4.48 16.97 -29.09
N ASP A 304 3.19 17.27 -28.86
CA ASP A 304 2.48 18.46 -29.31
C ASP A 304 2.70 18.79 -30.81
N ASP A 305 2.59 17.78 -31.67
CA ASP A 305 2.86 17.91 -33.10
C ASP A 305 1.74 17.30 -33.94
N ILE A 306 1.02 18.17 -34.67
CA ILE A 306 -0.12 17.76 -35.49
C ILE A 306 0.26 16.83 -36.64
N LYS A 307 1.45 17.00 -37.24
CA LYS A 307 1.90 16.14 -38.35
C LYS A 307 2.21 14.75 -37.83
N LEU A 308 2.86 14.66 -36.67
CA LEU A 308 3.12 13.38 -36.00
C LEU A 308 1.82 12.67 -35.63
N ILE A 309 0.89 13.37 -34.96
CA ILE A 309 -0.42 12.81 -34.57
C ILE A 309 -1.15 12.28 -35.80
N ARG A 310 -1.18 13.04 -36.90
CA ARG A 310 -1.81 12.63 -38.16
C ARG A 310 -1.16 11.38 -38.76
N LEU A 311 0.17 11.32 -38.82
CA LEU A 311 0.90 10.19 -39.38
C LEU A 311 0.73 8.92 -38.54
N VAL A 312 0.78 9.04 -37.22
CA VAL A 312 0.55 7.92 -36.29
C VAL A 312 -0.85 7.35 -36.45
N LEU A 313 -1.88 8.20 -36.44
CA LEU A 313 -3.27 7.76 -36.60
C LEU A 313 -3.56 7.13 -37.96
N GLY A 314 -2.80 7.53 -39.00
CA GLY A 314 -2.87 6.94 -40.34
C GLY A 314 -2.03 5.67 -40.51
N HIS A 315 -1.26 5.25 -39.50
CA HIS A 315 -0.34 4.13 -39.61
C HIS A 315 -1.09 2.79 -39.59
N PRO A 316 -0.76 1.80 -40.47
CA PRO A 316 -1.46 0.52 -40.55
C PRO A 316 -1.62 -0.21 -39.21
N THR A 317 -0.58 -0.21 -38.38
CA THR A 317 -0.61 -0.79 -37.02
C THR A 317 -1.73 -0.20 -36.17
N ILE A 318 -1.90 1.12 -36.22
CA ILE A 318 -2.87 1.88 -35.42
C ILE A 318 -4.27 1.73 -36.00
N THR A 319 -4.41 1.79 -37.33
CA THR A 319 -5.72 1.62 -38.01
C THR A 319 -6.35 0.23 -37.86
N ARG A 320 -5.58 -0.79 -37.47
CA ARG A 320 -6.07 -2.15 -37.23
C ARG A 320 -6.86 -2.29 -35.93
N PHE A 321 -6.72 -1.35 -34.99
CA PHE A 321 -7.47 -1.37 -33.73
C PHE A 321 -8.87 -0.78 -33.94
N GLN A 322 -9.89 -1.51 -33.50
CA GLN A 322 -11.30 -1.11 -33.64
C GLN A 322 -11.77 -0.15 -32.54
N GLU A 323 -11.11 -0.13 -31.37
CA GLU A 323 -11.42 0.79 -30.28
C GLU A 323 -10.81 2.18 -30.54
N PRO A 324 -11.45 3.28 -30.09
CA PRO A 324 -10.90 4.59 -30.37
C PRO A 324 -9.73 4.84 -29.44
N LEU A 325 -8.51 4.65 -29.97
CA LEU A 325 -7.19 4.98 -29.41
C LEU A 325 -7.01 6.46 -29.02
N THR A 326 -8.11 7.21 -29.08
CA THR A 326 -8.24 8.65 -29.01
C THR A 326 -8.99 9.06 -27.73
N GLN A 327 -9.58 8.12 -26.98
CA GLN A 327 -10.46 8.43 -25.85
C GLN A 327 -9.77 8.89 -24.56
N TYR A 328 -8.44 8.82 -24.45
CA TYR A 328 -7.72 9.18 -23.23
C TYR A 328 -6.42 9.96 -23.53
N GLY A 329 -6.09 10.94 -22.67
CA GLY A 329 -4.71 11.41 -22.46
C GLY A 329 -4.26 12.83 -22.84
N SER A 330 -5.12 13.77 -23.23
CA SER A 330 -4.66 15.03 -23.85
C SER A 330 -4.31 16.22 -22.96
N HIS A 331 -4.00 16.01 -21.68
CA HIS A 331 -3.49 17.11 -20.87
C HIS A 331 -2.17 17.68 -21.43
N ALA A 332 -1.54 16.95 -22.36
CA ALA A 332 -0.23 17.24 -22.91
C ALA A 332 -0.23 17.91 -24.30
N THR A 333 -1.36 18.01 -25.02
CA THR A 333 -1.40 18.78 -26.28
C THR A 333 -1.51 20.28 -26.01
N GLY A 334 -0.78 21.10 -26.75
CA GLY A 334 -0.90 22.55 -26.74
C GLY A 334 -2.16 23.02 -27.45
N PHE A 335 -2.54 24.28 -27.18
CA PHE A 335 -3.76 24.88 -27.74
C PHE A 335 -3.73 24.99 -29.27
N GLU A 336 -2.59 25.37 -29.86
CA GLU A 336 -2.47 25.55 -31.31
C GLU A 336 -2.50 24.23 -32.09
N THR A 337 -1.90 23.17 -31.54
CA THR A 337 -2.02 21.82 -32.10
C THR A 337 -3.44 21.32 -31.98
N PHE A 338 -4.07 21.52 -30.81
CA PHE A 338 -5.47 21.19 -30.59
C PHE A 338 -6.39 21.85 -31.63
N LYS A 339 -6.21 23.14 -31.89
CA LYS A 339 -6.94 23.85 -32.95
C LYS A 339 -6.77 23.23 -34.31
N GLN A 340 -5.73 22.46 -34.59
CA GLN A 340 -5.53 21.82 -35.89
C GLN A 340 -6.00 20.36 -35.91
N MET A 341 -6.25 19.74 -34.75
CA MET A 341 -6.68 18.33 -34.63
C MET A 341 -8.01 18.05 -35.34
N PHE A 342 -8.89 19.05 -35.48
CA PHE A 342 -10.15 18.88 -36.22
C PHE A 342 -9.97 18.58 -37.71
N SER A 343 -8.79 18.91 -38.26
CA SER A 343 -8.44 18.58 -39.64
C SER A 343 -8.18 17.09 -39.84
N ILE A 344 -8.06 16.31 -38.76
CA ILE A 344 -7.86 14.86 -38.79
C ILE A 344 -9.25 14.19 -38.74
N PRO A 345 -9.69 13.51 -39.82
CA PRO A 345 -11.04 12.94 -39.89
C PRO A 345 -11.38 11.99 -38.75
N THR A 346 -10.43 11.16 -38.30
CA THR A 346 -10.61 10.19 -37.21
C THR A 346 -10.79 10.83 -35.85
N LEU A 347 -10.40 12.10 -35.68
CA LEU A 347 -10.54 12.82 -34.41
C LEU A 347 -11.76 13.73 -34.38
N LYS A 348 -12.28 14.13 -35.55
CA LYS A 348 -13.29 15.19 -35.69
C LYS A 348 -14.48 15.01 -34.75
N ASP A 349 -15.03 13.80 -34.67
CA ASP A 349 -16.22 13.50 -33.87
C ASP A 349 -15.89 13.17 -32.40
N HIS A 350 -14.61 13.02 -32.07
CA HIS A 350 -14.13 12.61 -30.75
C HIS A 350 -13.33 13.70 -30.02
N LEU A 351 -13.02 14.84 -30.68
CA LEU A 351 -12.17 15.92 -30.14
C LEU A 351 -12.49 16.32 -28.71
N TRP A 352 -13.78 16.33 -28.36
CA TRP A 352 -14.23 16.62 -27.00
C TRP A 352 -13.60 15.69 -25.97
N GLN A 353 -13.79 14.38 -26.14
CA GLN A 353 -13.25 13.34 -25.27
C GLN A 353 -11.72 13.29 -25.35
N CYS A 354 -11.19 13.48 -26.57
CA CYS A 354 -9.78 13.32 -26.82
C CYS A 354 -8.97 14.42 -26.19
N ALA A 355 -9.30 15.70 -26.44
CA ALA A 355 -8.32 16.79 -26.45
C ALA A 355 -8.69 18.08 -25.70
N ALA A 356 -9.96 18.27 -25.32
CA ALA A 356 -10.48 19.58 -24.91
C ALA A 356 -10.26 19.96 -23.43
N ASN A 357 -9.58 19.15 -22.62
CA ASN A 357 -9.58 19.19 -21.15
C ASN A 357 -9.02 20.44 -20.42
N THR A 358 -8.65 21.50 -21.14
CA THR A 358 -8.31 22.81 -20.57
C THR A 358 -9.41 23.82 -20.87
N LEU A 359 -9.54 24.86 -20.04
CA LEU A 359 -10.59 25.86 -20.21
C LEU A 359 -10.50 26.56 -21.58
N GLU A 360 -9.29 26.87 -22.05
CA GLU A 360 -9.07 27.51 -23.35
C GLU A 360 -9.55 26.62 -24.52
N LYS A 361 -9.25 25.32 -24.47
CA LYS A 361 -9.67 24.35 -25.49
C LYS A 361 -11.19 24.13 -25.47
N VAL A 362 -11.79 24.00 -24.28
CA VAL A 362 -13.26 23.93 -24.13
C VAL A 362 -13.94 25.19 -24.65
N GLN A 363 -13.40 26.37 -24.35
CA GLN A 363 -13.93 27.63 -24.85
C GLN A 363 -13.86 27.72 -26.38
N TYR A 364 -12.76 27.29 -26.99
CA TYR A 364 -12.62 27.20 -28.45
C TYR A 364 -13.64 26.24 -29.06
N MET A 365 -13.79 25.03 -28.51
CA MET A 365 -14.81 24.06 -28.94
C MET A 365 -16.22 24.66 -28.90
N HIS A 366 -16.56 25.32 -27.79
CA HIS A 366 -17.86 25.94 -27.63
C HIS A 366 -18.09 27.10 -28.60
N ARG A 367 -17.17 28.07 -28.64
CA ARG A 367 -17.38 29.37 -29.29
C ARG A 367 -17.03 29.36 -30.77
N GLU A 368 -15.93 28.72 -31.13
CA GLU A 368 -15.40 28.74 -32.50
C GLU A 368 -15.85 27.53 -33.29
N MET A 369 -15.95 26.35 -32.66
CA MET A 369 -16.40 25.13 -33.33
C MET A 369 -17.91 24.85 -33.18
N GLY A 370 -18.62 25.63 -32.36
CA GLY A 370 -20.06 25.48 -32.16
C GLY A 370 -20.49 24.19 -31.46
N TYR A 371 -19.59 23.57 -30.69
CA TYR A 371 -19.90 22.38 -29.91
C TYR A 371 -20.97 22.68 -28.85
N GLN A 372 -22.02 21.85 -28.80
CA GLN A 372 -23.13 22.02 -27.85
C GLN A 372 -22.93 21.07 -26.66
N PHE A 373 -22.90 21.62 -25.46
CA PHE A 373 -22.75 20.83 -24.24
C PHE A 373 -24.07 20.19 -23.81
N ASP A 374 -23.97 18.97 -23.30
CA ASP A 374 -25.05 18.16 -22.74
C ASP A 374 -24.61 17.45 -21.45
N GLY A 375 -25.47 16.58 -20.89
CA GLY A 375 -25.16 15.80 -19.70
C GLY A 375 -23.95 14.86 -19.88
N TYR A 376 -23.78 14.29 -21.08
CA TYR A 376 -22.63 13.45 -21.41
C TYR A 376 -21.33 14.23 -21.43
N SER A 377 -21.37 15.47 -21.95
CA SER A 377 -20.25 16.41 -21.93
C SER A 377 -19.78 16.66 -20.50
N LEU A 378 -20.71 16.88 -19.58
CA LEU A 378 -20.39 17.12 -18.17
C LEU A 378 -19.82 15.87 -17.47
N SER A 379 -20.40 14.68 -17.73
CA SER A 379 -19.84 13.40 -17.25
C SER A 379 -18.40 13.19 -17.74
N THR A 380 -18.12 13.53 -18.99
CA THR A 380 -16.75 13.48 -19.55
C THR A 380 -15.79 14.42 -18.80
N VAL A 381 -16.24 15.63 -18.49
CA VAL A 381 -15.43 16.63 -17.76
C VAL A 381 -15.10 16.20 -16.34
N CYS A 382 -15.99 15.42 -15.69
CA CYS A 382 -15.73 14.86 -14.37
C CYS A 382 -14.44 14.01 -14.35
N LYS A 383 -14.15 13.27 -15.44
CA LYS A 383 -12.93 12.47 -15.61
C LYS A 383 -11.67 13.33 -15.64
N TRP A 384 -11.77 14.57 -16.12
CA TRP A 384 -10.63 15.51 -16.23
C TRP A 384 -10.27 16.17 -14.90
N LYS A 385 -11.17 16.12 -13.90
CA LYS A 385 -10.94 16.67 -12.56
C LYS A 385 -10.52 18.16 -12.57
N ASN A 386 -11.03 18.91 -13.55
CA ASN A 386 -10.77 20.34 -13.74
C ASN A 386 -12.03 21.15 -13.38
N ARG A 387 -11.99 21.86 -12.24
CA ARG A 387 -13.13 22.62 -11.71
C ARG A 387 -13.58 23.76 -12.61
N ASP A 388 -12.64 24.49 -13.22
CA ASP A 388 -12.97 25.64 -14.06
C ASP A 388 -13.70 25.19 -15.33
N VAL A 389 -13.23 24.08 -15.92
CA VAL A 389 -13.88 23.46 -17.06
C VAL A 389 -15.25 22.92 -16.66
N PHE A 390 -15.37 22.27 -15.50
CA PHE A 390 -16.63 21.74 -14.99
C PHE A 390 -17.71 22.83 -14.89
N TYR A 391 -17.40 23.96 -14.22
CA TYR A 391 -18.36 25.05 -14.09
C TYR A 391 -18.66 25.71 -15.43
N TYR A 392 -17.66 25.91 -16.29
CA TYR A 392 -17.90 26.47 -17.61
C TYR A 392 -18.86 25.60 -18.43
N VAL A 393 -18.66 24.27 -18.45
CA VAL A 393 -19.54 23.35 -19.17
C VAL A 393 -20.92 23.33 -18.55
N LEU A 394 -21.02 23.20 -17.22
CA LEU A 394 -22.30 23.21 -16.51
C LEU A 394 -23.10 24.48 -16.79
N ASP A 395 -22.47 25.65 -16.81
CA ASP A 395 -23.13 26.92 -17.07
C ASP A 395 -23.64 27.03 -18.51
N ASN A 396 -22.90 26.48 -19.47
CA ASN A 396 -23.18 26.59 -20.91
C ASN A 396 -23.99 25.43 -21.51
N ILE A 397 -24.39 24.41 -20.73
CA ILE A 397 -25.48 23.51 -21.11
C ILE A 397 -26.76 24.34 -21.29
N ARG A 398 -27.56 24.06 -22.32
CA ARG A 398 -28.79 24.82 -22.58
C ARG A 398 -29.77 24.67 -21.43
N ILE A 399 -30.48 25.75 -21.10
CA ILE A 399 -31.45 25.77 -19.99
C ILE A 399 -32.54 24.70 -20.17
N ALA A 400 -32.98 24.45 -21.40
CA ALA A 400 -33.98 23.41 -21.71
C ALA A 400 -33.51 21.99 -21.35
N ASP A 401 -32.19 21.77 -21.32
CA ASP A 401 -31.59 20.46 -21.04
C ASP A 401 -31.26 20.28 -19.54
N LYS A 402 -31.31 21.35 -18.74
CA LYS A 402 -31.08 21.33 -17.26
C LYS A 402 -32.34 20.98 -16.46
N SER A 403 -33.10 19.99 -16.91
CA SER A 403 -34.26 19.50 -16.15
C SER A 403 -33.83 18.82 -14.84
N PRO A 404 -34.65 18.78 -13.79
CA PRO A 404 -34.31 18.03 -12.58
C PRO A 404 -33.95 16.57 -12.89
N GLY A 405 -32.79 16.11 -12.42
CA GLY A 405 -32.28 14.75 -12.65
C GLY A 405 -31.72 14.49 -14.06
N PHE A 406 -31.45 15.51 -14.87
CA PHE A 406 -30.94 15.29 -16.25
C PHE A 406 -29.57 14.59 -16.31
N LEU A 407 -28.81 14.59 -15.21
CA LEU A 407 -27.52 13.89 -15.11
C LEU A 407 -27.64 12.45 -14.59
N ASP A 408 -28.83 12.01 -14.18
CA ASP A 408 -29.07 10.67 -13.63
C ASP A 408 -28.63 9.53 -14.58
N PRO A 409 -28.78 9.64 -15.93
CA PRO A 409 -28.26 8.63 -16.85
C PRO A 409 -26.73 8.42 -16.77
N TYR A 410 -26.00 9.38 -16.20
CA TYR A 410 -24.53 9.37 -16.09
C TYR A 410 -24.05 9.34 -14.64
N GLN A 411 -24.94 9.05 -13.68
CA GLN A 411 -24.65 9.16 -12.26
C GLN A 411 -23.45 8.32 -11.81
N ASP A 412 -23.33 7.08 -12.32
CA ASP A 412 -22.25 6.15 -11.95
C ASP A 412 -20.88 6.73 -12.27
N ASP A 413 -20.71 7.23 -13.50
CA ASP A 413 -19.48 7.88 -13.96
C ASP A 413 -19.15 9.12 -13.12
N ILE A 414 -20.15 9.97 -12.86
CA ILE A 414 -19.96 11.22 -12.12
C ILE A 414 -19.54 10.92 -10.67
N TYR A 415 -20.22 10.00 -9.99
CA TYR A 415 -19.90 9.63 -8.61
C TYR A 415 -18.53 8.95 -8.49
N GLN A 416 -18.20 8.04 -9.42
CA GLN A 416 -16.92 7.33 -9.42
C GLN A 416 -15.74 8.28 -9.63
N GLU A 417 -15.89 9.30 -10.48
CA GLU A 417 -14.80 10.22 -10.83
C GLU A 417 -14.62 11.37 -9.84
N LEU A 418 -15.72 11.87 -9.26
CA LEU A 418 -15.69 13.04 -8.38
C LEU A 418 -15.59 12.72 -6.88
N GLN A 419 -15.70 11.45 -6.47
CA GLN A 419 -15.50 11.06 -5.07
C GLN A 419 -14.13 11.50 -4.53
N GLY A 420 -14.06 11.86 -3.24
CA GLY A 420 -12.86 12.36 -2.58
C GLY A 420 -12.71 13.90 -2.71
N PRO A 421 -11.62 14.42 -3.30
CA PRO A 421 -11.31 15.85 -3.27
C PRO A 421 -12.25 16.75 -4.11
N PHE A 422 -13.16 16.17 -4.89
CA PHE A 422 -14.14 16.89 -5.72
C PHE A 422 -15.59 16.65 -5.27
N ILE A 423 -15.80 16.18 -4.04
CA ILE A 423 -17.12 15.92 -3.48
C ILE A 423 -18.02 17.17 -3.46
N ASP A 424 -17.43 18.36 -3.39
CA ASP A 424 -18.12 19.65 -3.46
C ASP A 424 -18.84 19.88 -4.80
N LEU A 425 -18.34 19.29 -5.90
CA LEU A 425 -19.02 19.35 -7.19
C LEU A 425 -20.27 18.47 -7.20
N ILE A 426 -20.22 17.30 -6.58
CA ILE A 426 -21.39 16.44 -6.37
C ILE A 426 -22.42 17.17 -5.51
N GLU A 427 -21.98 17.79 -4.40
CA GLU A 427 -22.84 18.63 -3.54
C GLU A 427 -23.56 19.72 -4.34
N HIS A 428 -22.84 20.40 -5.23
CA HIS A 428 -23.39 21.44 -6.09
C HIS A 428 -24.47 20.90 -7.03
N LEU A 429 -24.20 19.79 -7.72
CA LEU A 429 -25.16 19.18 -8.66
C LEU A 429 -26.44 18.71 -7.98
N VAL A 430 -26.31 18.10 -6.79
CA VAL A 430 -27.46 17.63 -6.00
C VAL A 430 -28.25 18.82 -5.46
N LYS A 431 -27.57 19.86 -4.96
CA LYS A 431 -28.24 21.08 -4.45
C LYS A 431 -29.06 21.78 -5.54
N LEU A 432 -28.60 21.76 -6.78
CA LEU A 432 -29.33 22.31 -7.93
C LEU A 432 -30.43 21.37 -8.46
N GLY A 433 -30.52 20.13 -7.95
CA GLY A 433 -31.47 19.12 -8.40
C GLY A 433 -31.12 18.50 -9.74
N TYR A 434 -29.90 18.68 -10.25
CA TYR A 434 -29.46 18.16 -11.55
C TYR A 434 -29.06 16.70 -11.51
N LEU A 435 -28.68 16.21 -10.33
CA LEU A 435 -28.26 14.84 -10.06
C LEU A 435 -29.03 14.33 -8.84
N THR A 436 -29.69 13.19 -8.97
CA THR A 436 -30.26 12.46 -7.85
C THR A 436 -29.22 11.53 -7.24
N ILE A 437 -29.34 11.29 -5.93
CA ILE A 437 -28.46 10.35 -5.26
C ILE A 437 -29.25 9.11 -4.87
N VAL A 438 -28.76 7.94 -5.31
CA VAL A 438 -29.23 6.63 -4.88
C VAL A 438 -28.25 6.07 -3.84
N PRO A 439 -28.58 6.15 -2.53
CA PRO A 439 -27.59 5.90 -1.47
C PRO A 439 -27.08 4.46 -1.37
N PHE A 440 -27.88 3.50 -1.83
CA PHE A 440 -27.48 2.11 -1.90
C PHE A 440 -26.41 1.82 -2.95
N ILE A 441 -26.34 2.63 -4.00
CA ILE A 441 -25.42 2.45 -5.12
C ILE A 441 -24.18 3.34 -4.92
N HIS A 442 -24.36 4.56 -4.40
CA HIS A 442 -23.28 5.56 -4.24
C HIS A 442 -23.10 5.99 -2.79
N CYS A 443 -22.62 5.07 -1.95
CA CYS A 443 -22.50 5.31 -0.51
C CYS A 443 -21.32 6.21 -0.12
N TYR A 444 -20.21 6.18 -0.86
CA TYR A 444 -19.01 6.95 -0.54
C TYR A 444 -19.25 8.47 -0.51
N PRO A 445 -20.00 9.07 -1.47
CA PRO A 445 -20.42 10.47 -1.37
C PRO A 445 -21.15 10.79 -0.06
N PHE A 446 -22.04 9.90 0.41
CA PHE A 446 -22.74 10.08 1.69
C PHE A 446 -21.84 9.97 2.90
N LEU A 447 -20.83 9.12 2.86
CA LEU A 447 -19.85 9.02 3.95
C LEU A 447 -19.02 10.30 4.03
N GLN A 448 -18.63 10.86 2.90
CA GLN A 448 -17.72 12.01 2.83
C GLN A 448 -18.40 13.36 3.10
N SER A 449 -19.65 13.55 2.65
CA SER A 449 -20.32 14.86 2.72
C SER A 449 -21.45 14.92 3.73
N LYS A 450 -21.32 15.83 4.72
CA LYS A 450 -22.40 16.20 5.64
C LYS A 450 -23.57 16.88 4.93
N LEU A 451 -23.28 17.67 3.90
CA LEU A 451 -24.31 18.37 3.13
C LEU A 451 -25.18 17.37 2.35
N LEU A 452 -24.58 16.41 1.63
CA LEU A 452 -25.32 15.38 0.91
C LEU A 452 -26.22 14.56 1.85
N ARG A 453 -25.72 14.19 3.03
CA ARG A 453 -26.53 13.52 4.06
C ARG A 453 -27.74 14.35 4.46
N SER A 454 -27.57 15.67 4.69
CA SER A 454 -28.68 16.55 5.07
C SER A 454 -29.69 16.80 3.94
N LEU A 455 -29.22 16.81 2.68
CA LEU A 455 -30.08 17.01 1.51
C LEU A 455 -30.94 15.78 1.20
N CYS A 456 -30.40 14.58 1.39
CA CYS A 456 -31.12 13.34 1.09
C CYS A 456 -31.87 12.76 2.29
N CYS A 457 -31.40 12.98 3.51
CA CYS A 457 -32.07 12.53 4.73
C CYS A 457 -32.39 13.76 5.59
N PRO A 458 -33.59 14.38 5.44
CA PRO A 458 -33.94 15.53 6.25
C PRO A 458 -34.01 15.15 7.74
N ALA A 459 -33.42 15.97 8.60
CA ALA A 459 -33.37 15.74 10.05
C ALA A 459 -34.77 15.68 10.71
N ASN A 460 -35.77 16.29 10.07
CA ASN A 460 -37.17 16.24 10.45
C ASN A 460 -37.94 15.34 9.47
N LEU A 461 -37.73 14.03 9.55
CA LEU A 461 -38.60 13.07 8.87
C LEU A 461 -40.00 13.16 9.49
N ASP A 462 -40.96 13.76 8.78
CA ASP A 462 -42.37 13.64 9.15
C ASP A 462 -42.81 12.20 8.90
N LEU A 463 -42.92 11.44 9.99
CA LEU A 463 -43.30 10.04 9.98
C LEU A 463 -44.75 9.80 9.50
N ASN A 464 -45.52 10.87 9.24
CA ASN A 464 -46.84 10.80 8.61
C ASN A 464 -46.79 10.80 7.06
N ILE A 465 -45.61 10.94 6.44
CA ILE A 465 -45.44 10.81 5.00
C ILE A 465 -45.56 9.32 4.61
N ALA A 466 -46.09 9.04 3.39
CA ALA A 466 -46.30 7.70 2.85
C ALA A 466 -45.16 6.71 3.20
N SER A 467 -45.54 5.51 3.67
CA SER A 467 -44.65 4.49 4.25
C SER A 467 -43.42 4.13 3.39
N THR A 468 -43.55 4.22 2.07
CA THR A 468 -42.46 3.96 1.12
C THR A 468 -41.32 4.97 1.21
N ILE A 469 -41.63 6.26 1.42
CA ILE A 469 -40.64 7.34 1.48
C ILE A 469 -39.86 7.27 2.80
N VAL A 470 -40.56 6.99 3.90
CA VAL A 470 -39.92 6.79 5.22
C VAL A 470 -39.00 5.57 5.18
N PHE A 471 -39.42 4.47 4.54
CA PHE A 471 -38.61 3.27 4.39
C PHE A 471 -37.28 3.57 3.67
N CYS A 472 -37.31 4.21 2.49
CA CYS A 472 -36.09 4.52 1.74
C CYS A 472 -35.07 5.38 2.50
N HIS A 473 -35.54 6.39 3.25
CA HIS A 473 -34.67 7.26 4.06
C HIS A 473 -34.07 6.52 5.27
N VAL A 474 -34.87 5.70 5.96
CA VAL A 474 -34.42 4.91 7.10
C VAL A 474 -33.42 3.84 6.67
N THR A 475 -33.67 3.15 5.56
CA THR A 475 -32.72 2.16 5.06
C THR A 475 -31.41 2.79 4.57
N THR A 476 -31.48 3.97 3.95
CA THR A 476 -30.30 4.78 3.61
C THR A 476 -29.47 5.12 4.85
N LEU A 477 -30.12 5.54 5.93
CA LEU A 477 -29.46 5.86 7.20
C LEU A 477 -28.75 4.63 7.78
N PHE A 478 -29.40 3.46 7.81
CA PHE A 478 -28.79 2.22 8.27
C PHE A 478 -27.59 1.80 7.44
N TYR A 479 -27.72 1.85 6.12
CA TYR A 479 -26.62 1.52 5.22
C TYR A 479 -25.42 2.45 5.45
N THR A 480 -25.67 3.76 5.58
CA THR A 480 -24.64 4.76 5.87
C THR A 480 -23.95 4.48 7.21
N ILE A 481 -24.71 4.20 8.28
CA ILE A 481 -24.15 3.87 9.61
C ILE A 481 -23.30 2.60 9.54
N SER A 482 -23.76 1.57 8.84
CA SER A 482 -23.03 0.32 8.65
C SER A 482 -21.68 0.55 7.98
N GLU A 483 -21.66 1.23 6.83
CA GLU A 483 -20.41 1.48 6.10
C GLU A 483 -19.49 2.46 6.84
N THR A 484 -20.04 3.51 7.47
CA THR A 484 -19.24 4.45 8.29
C THR A 484 -18.58 3.70 9.46
N SER A 485 -19.29 2.76 10.08
CA SER A 485 -18.80 1.89 11.15
C SER A 485 -17.69 0.96 10.65
N LYS A 486 -17.88 0.26 9.52
CA LYS A 486 -16.86 -0.62 8.93
C LYS A 486 -15.58 0.13 8.57
N HIS A 487 -15.70 1.34 8.02
CA HIS A 487 -14.55 2.18 7.68
C HIS A 487 -13.93 2.92 8.87
N GLY A 488 -14.50 2.79 10.08
CA GLY A 488 -13.97 3.40 11.30
C GLY A 488 -14.01 4.93 11.32
N MET A 489 -14.96 5.54 10.60
CA MET A 489 -15.12 6.99 10.49
C MET A 489 -15.94 7.56 11.67
N ILE A 490 -15.36 7.55 12.86
CA ILE A 490 -16.09 7.82 14.12
C ILE A 490 -16.68 9.24 14.19
N ASP A 491 -15.96 10.26 13.74
CA ASP A 491 -16.48 11.64 13.71
C ASP A 491 -17.72 11.75 12.80
N THR A 492 -17.70 11.03 11.67
CA THR A 492 -18.84 10.98 10.74
C THR A 492 -20.03 10.23 11.35
N LEU A 493 -19.78 9.12 12.06
CA LEU A 493 -20.82 8.43 12.81
C LEU A 493 -21.44 9.38 13.83
N GLN A 494 -20.63 10.07 14.64
CA GLN A 494 -21.13 10.99 15.66
C GLN A 494 -21.97 12.11 15.05
N ASP A 495 -21.53 12.70 13.94
CA ASP A 495 -22.29 13.68 13.16
C ASP A 495 -23.66 13.14 12.71
N ILE A 496 -23.70 11.89 12.21
CA ILE A 496 -24.95 11.22 11.81
C ILE A 496 -25.86 11.05 13.04
N PHE A 497 -25.32 10.56 14.15
CA PHE A 497 -26.08 10.35 15.38
C PHE A 497 -26.67 11.63 15.95
N ASP A 498 -25.92 12.74 15.90
CA ASP A 498 -26.39 14.04 16.35
C ASP A 498 -27.46 14.63 15.42
N ALA A 499 -27.27 14.51 14.10
CA ALA A 499 -28.24 15.00 13.12
C ALA A 499 -29.57 14.24 13.14
N PHE A 500 -29.53 12.92 13.36
CA PHE A 500 -30.71 12.04 13.32
C PHE A 500 -31.18 11.61 14.72
N TRP A 501 -30.74 12.28 15.79
CA TRP A 501 -31.05 11.88 17.16
C TRP A 501 -32.56 11.78 17.44
N GLN A 502 -33.35 12.72 16.92
CA GLN A 502 -34.82 12.73 17.08
C GLN A 502 -35.50 11.57 16.35
N VAL A 503 -34.94 11.11 15.22
CA VAL A 503 -35.45 9.94 14.50
C VAL A 503 -35.29 8.68 15.35
N PHE A 504 -34.14 8.52 16.02
CA PHE A 504 -33.92 7.39 16.92
C PHE A 504 -34.84 7.41 18.14
N ILE A 505 -35.11 8.59 18.71
CA ILE A 505 -36.05 8.75 19.84
C ILE A 505 -37.47 8.37 19.40
N THR A 506 -37.91 8.85 18.24
CA THR A 506 -39.29 8.69 17.77
C THR A 506 -39.54 7.29 17.21
N TYR A 507 -38.52 6.63 16.65
CA TYR A 507 -38.61 5.30 16.04
C TYR A 507 -37.59 4.34 16.67
N SER A 508 -37.94 3.77 17.83
CA SER A 508 -37.06 2.90 18.63
C SER A 508 -36.57 1.64 17.91
N ILE A 509 -37.31 1.16 16.90
CA ILE A 509 -36.87 0.05 16.03
C ILE A 509 -35.58 0.43 15.29
N ALA A 510 -35.45 1.67 14.82
CA ALA A 510 -34.21 2.14 14.19
C ALA A 510 -33.03 2.21 15.16
N ALA A 511 -33.27 2.62 16.41
CA ALA A 511 -32.24 2.59 17.44
C ALA A 511 -31.72 1.16 17.68
N ARG A 512 -32.62 0.16 17.68
CA ARG A 512 -32.26 -1.26 17.83
C ARG A 512 -31.45 -1.79 16.63
N GLU A 513 -31.88 -1.50 15.40
CA GLU A 513 -31.13 -1.91 14.20
C GLU A 513 -29.73 -1.27 14.16
N CYS A 514 -29.63 0.02 14.51
CA CYS A 514 -28.34 0.70 14.61
C CYS A 514 -27.41 0.07 15.65
N LEU A 515 -27.93 -0.37 16.80
CA LEU A 515 -27.11 -1.09 17.79
C LEU A 515 -26.48 -2.34 17.16
N THR A 516 -27.26 -3.16 16.45
CA THR A 516 -26.77 -4.35 15.75
C THR A 516 -25.66 -4.03 14.74
N LEU A 517 -25.82 -2.94 13.98
CA LEU A 517 -24.82 -2.50 12.99
C LEU A 517 -23.51 -1.99 13.62
N LEU A 518 -23.57 -1.46 14.84
CA LEU A 518 -22.40 -0.94 15.55
C LEU A 518 -21.64 -2.01 16.35
N VAL A 519 -22.26 -3.14 16.69
CA VAL A 519 -21.66 -4.22 17.49
C VAL A 519 -20.34 -4.72 16.89
N GLY A 520 -20.24 -4.80 15.56
CA GLY A 520 -19.02 -5.21 14.87
C GLY A 520 -17.83 -4.28 15.08
N ASN A 521 -18.02 -3.04 15.56
CA ASN A 521 -16.95 -2.08 15.81
C ASN A 521 -17.06 -1.43 17.21
N ALA A 522 -17.52 -2.21 18.19
CA ALA A 522 -17.81 -1.73 19.54
C ALA A 522 -16.63 -0.99 20.21
N SER A 523 -15.38 -1.36 19.89
CA SER A 523 -14.16 -0.68 20.37
C SER A 523 -14.19 0.83 20.16
N LYS A 524 -14.65 1.25 18.98
CA LYS A 524 -14.64 2.66 18.58
C LYS A 524 -16.01 3.33 18.72
N THR A 525 -17.08 2.56 18.79
CA THR A 525 -18.47 3.06 18.78
C THR A 525 -19.17 2.96 20.14
N HIS A 526 -18.47 2.52 21.20
CA HIS A 526 -19.04 2.27 22.53
C HIS A 526 -19.88 3.44 23.08
N HIS A 527 -19.41 4.68 22.95
CA HIS A 527 -20.13 5.87 23.42
C HIS A 527 -21.48 6.08 22.71
N LEU A 528 -21.54 5.80 21.39
CA LEU A 528 -22.77 5.88 20.60
C LEU A 528 -23.73 4.75 20.98
N MET A 529 -23.20 3.54 21.17
CA MET A 529 -23.99 2.38 21.63
C MET A 529 -24.61 2.65 23.00
N VAL A 530 -23.84 3.16 23.97
CA VAL A 530 -24.34 3.53 25.31
C VAL A 530 -25.44 4.58 25.22
N ARG A 531 -25.28 5.58 24.35
CA ARG A 531 -26.30 6.62 24.13
C ARG A 531 -27.59 6.03 23.55
N LEU A 532 -27.50 5.16 22.54
CA LEU A 532 -28.63 4.46 21.93
C LEU A 532 -29.37 3.54 22.91
N LEU A 533 -28.63 2.85 23.79
CA LEU A 533 -29.20 2.02 24.85
C LEU A 533 -30.02 2.84 25.87
N GLY A 534 -29.84 4.15 25.93
CA GLY A 534 -30.68 5.07 26.70
C GLY A 534 -32.07 5.30 26.09
N ILE A 535 -32.27 4.98 24.81
CA ILE A 535 -33.56 5.09 24.10
C ILE A 535 -34.29 3.74 24.11
N VAL A 536 -33.56 2.64 23.93
CA VAL A 536 -34.14 1.29 23.86
C VAL A 536 -34.41 0.78 25.27
N ASP A 537 -35.57 1.13 25.84
CA ASP A 537 -35.94 0.76 27.22
C ASP A 537 -36.31 -0.73 27.38
N ASP A 538 -36.68 -1.43 26.30
CA ASP A 538 -37.24 -2.80 26.36
C ASP A 538 -36.32 -3.92 25.82
N GLY A 539 -35.06 -3.61 25.46
CA GLY A 539 -34.12 -4.63 24.96
C GLY A 539 -33.59 -5.49 26.10
N ASN A 540 -33.58 -6.83 25.95
CA ASN A 540 -32.93 -7.74 26.89
C ASN A 540 -31.42 -7.40 26.95
N PRO A 541 -30.90 -6.76 28.02
CA PRO A 541 -29.52 -6.30 28.06
C PRO A 541 -28.53 -7.47 27.95
N MET A 542 -28.98 -8.68 28.31
CA MET A 542 -28.21 -9.91 28.19
C MET A 542 -27.98 -10.32 26.73
N GLU A 543 -28.98 -10.19 25.85
CA GLU A 543 -28.82 -10.53 24.42
C GLU A 543 -27.84 -9.57 23.74
N LEU A 544 -27.94 -8.28 24.04
CA LEU A 544 -27.01 -7.27 23.53
C LEU A 544 -25.59 -7.49 24.07
N LEU A 545 -25.45 -7.89 25.33
CA LEU A 545 -24.16 -8.25 25.90
C LEU A 545 -23.55 -9.49 25.23
N LYS A 546 -24.37 -10.48 24.86
CA LYS A 546 -23.95 -11.64 24.07
C LYS A 546 -23.47 -11.23 22.67
N MET A 547 -24.16 -10.29 22.01
CA MET A 547 -23.76 -9.77 20.70
C MET A 547 -22.44 -8.99 20.79
N VAL A 548 -22.28 -8.10 21.79
CA VAL A 548 -21.03 -7.36 22.04
C VAL A 548 -19.86 -8.31 22.29
N ALA A 549 -20.08 -9.41 23.02
CA ALA A 549 -19.06 -10.42 23.28
C ALA A 549 -18.65 -11.22 22.03
N GLU A 550 -19.49 -11.29 21.00
CA GLU A 550 -19.18 -11.95 19.71
C GLU A 550 -18.44 -11.04 18.71
N GLY A 551 -18.56 -9.71 18.85
CA GLY A 551 -17.98 -8.71 17.96
C GLY A 551 -16.45 -8.54 18.09
N ASP A 552 -15.91 -7.45 17.54
CA ASP A 552 -14.46 -7.20 17.40
C ASP A 552 -13.77 -6.64 18.67
N GLY A 553 -14.47 -6.60 19.82
CA GLY A 553 -13.90 -6.19 21.11
C GLY A 553 -13.76 -4.67 21.28
N GLY A 554 -13.05 -4.26 22.34
CA GLY A 554 -12.80 -2.90 22.84
C GLY A 554 -14.00 -2.17 23.46
N GLY A 555 -15.13 -2.84 23.65
CA GLY A 555 -16.38 -2.26 24.12
C GLY A 555 -16.54 -2.26 25.64
N VAL A 556 -15.47 -2.01 26.40
CA VAL A 556 -15.48 -2.11 27.89
C VAL A 556 -16.58 -1.24 28.50
N GLU A 557 -16.74 -0.01 28.05
CA GLU A 557 -17.76 0.90 28.57
C GLU A 557 -19.18 0.39 28.27
N THR A 558 -19.45 -0.07 27.04
CA THR A 558 -20.72 -0.69 26.67
C THR A 558 -20.99 -1.94 27.49
N THR A 559 -19.97 -2.78 27.67
CA THR A 559 -20.02 -4.02 28.46
C THR A 559 -20.40 -3.71 29.91
N LEU A 560 -19.70 -2.77 30.55
CA LEU A 560 -19.98 -2.34 31.92
C LEU A 560 -21.35 -1.67 32.05
N TYR A 561 -21.77 -0.88 31.06
CA TYR A 561 -23.09 -0.25 31.03
C TYR A 561 -24.21 -1.29 30.97
N LEU A 562 -24.11 -2.26 30.06
CA LEU A 562 -25.07 -3.36 29.91
C LEU A 562 -25.10 -4.25 31.15
N LEU A 563 -23.93 -4.58 31.73
CA LEU A 563 -23.84 -5.30 33.00
C LEU A 563 -24.52 -4.52 34.12
N ASN A 564 -24.30 -3.21 34.21
CA ASN A 564 -24.92 -2.36 35.21
C ASN A 564 -26.45 -2.31 35.03
N LYS A 565 -26.96 -2.12 33.81
CA LYS A 565 -28.41 -2.20 33.52
C LYS A 565 -28.99 -3.57 33.86
N GLN A 566 -28.26 -4.66 33.61
CA GLN A 566 -28.76 -6.01 33.86
C GLN A 566 -28.74 -6.39 35.33
N LEU A 567 -27.72 -5.97 36.08
CA LEU A 567 -27.44 -6.45 37.44
C LEU A 567 -27.94 -5.52 38.55
N VAL A 568 -27.97 -4.20 38.33
CA VAL A 568 -28.40 -3.26 39.39
C VAL A 568 -29.85 -3.53 39.77
N GLY A 569 -30.07 -3.81 41.05
CA GLY A 569 -31.39 -4.14 41.61
C GLY A 569 -31.83 -5.60 41.41
N LYS A 570 -31.03 -6.45 40.74
CA LYS A 570 -31.31 -7.89 40.58
C LYS A 570 -30.36 -8.71 41.45
N GLU A 571 -30.91 -9.58 42.30
CA GLU A 571 -30.10 -10.41 43.21
C GLU A 571 -29.46 -11.64 42.52
N THR A 572 -29.99 -12.06 41.37
CA THR A 572 -29.52 -13.26 40.66
C THR A 572 -29.54 -13.08 39.15
N ILE A 573 -28.40 -13.37 38.51
CA ILE A 573 -28.30 -13.69 37.08
C ILE A 573 -28.22 -15.20 36.93
N GLN A 574 -28.72 -15.72 35.79
CA GLN A 574 -28.47 -17.11 35.41
C GLN A 574 -26.98 -17.32 35.12
N GLU A 575 -26.34 -18.22 35.88
CA GLU A 575 -24.94 -18.63 35.70
C GLU A 575 -24.61 -18.94 34.24
N THR A 576 -25.52 -19.62 33.54
CA THR A 576 -25.38 -20.09 32.16
C THR A 576 -25.08 -18.95 31.19
N ASP A 577 -25.80 -17.84 31.27
CA ASP A 577 -25.61 -16.70 30.38
C ASP A 577 -24.27 -16.01 30.62
N MET A 578 -23.86 -15.87 31.88
CA MET A 578 -22.58 -15.26 32.24
C MET A 578 -21.39 -16.11 31.79
N VAL A 579 -21.51 -17.44 31.92
CA VAL A 579 -20.50 -18.38 31.42
C VAL A 579 -20.38 -18.29 29.90
N GLU A 580 -21.50 -18.18 29.19
CA GLU A 580 -21.50 -18.01 27.73
C GLU A 580 -20.74 -16.75 27.29
N ILE A 581 -21.05 -15.60 27.91
CA ILE A 581 -20.40 -14.32 27.60
C ILE A 581 -18.90 -14.37 27.90
N LEU A 582 -18.52 -14.85 29.08
CA LEU A 582 -17.12 -14.95 29.48
C LEU A 582 -16.34 -15.91 28.56
N ASN A 583 -16.95 -17.00 28.10
CA ASN A 583 -16.33 -17.88 27.11
C ASN A 583 -16.19 -17.22 25.74
N LYS A 584 -17.14 -16.37 25.33
CA LYS A 584 -17.05 -15.58 24.10
C LYS A 584 -15.90 -14.57 24.16
N PHE A 585 -15.76 -13.83 25.27
CA PHE A 585 -14.60 -12.95 25.47
C PHE A 585 -13.28 -13.69 25.36
N VAL A 586 -13.19 -14.87 25.98
CA VAL A 586 -11.98 -15.70 25.92
C VAL A 586 -11.70 -16.19 24.49
N GLY A 587 -12.72 -16.72 23.81
CA GLY A 587 -12.58 -17.22 22.44
C GLY A 587 -12.20 -16.15 21.43
N LYS A 588 -12.66 -14.90 21.62
CA LYS A 588 -12.38 -13.76 20.74
C LYS A 588 -11.15 -12.94 21.13
N GLY A 589 -10.52 -13.22 22.27
CA GLY A 589 -9.33 -12.49 22.73
C GLY A 589 -9.63 -11.17 23.46
N HIS A 590 -10.86 -10.93 23.90
CA HIS A 590 -11.33 -9.71 24.60
C HIS A 590 -10.91 -9.70 26.08
N LEU A 591 -9.60 -9.64 26.32
CA LEU A 591 -9.03 -9.79 27.66
C LEU A 591 -9.43 -8.64 28.61
N GLU A 592 -9.48 -7.42 28.10
CA GLU A 592 -9.80 -6.25 28.92
C GLU A 592 -11.24 -6.31 29.43
N GLU A 593 -12.19 -6.65 28.57
CA GLU A 593 -13.61 -6.85 28.89
C GLU A 593 -13.79 -7.94 29.93
N PHE A 594 -13.05 -9.04 29.81
CA PHE A 594 -13.07 -10.10 30.80
C PHE A 594 -12.61 -9.60 32.18
N ILE A 595 -11.45 -8.94 32.23
CA ILE A 595 -10.90 -8.41 33.49
C ILE A 595 -11.86 -7.40 34.13
N GLN A 596 -12.43 -6.50 33.33
CA GLN A 596 -13.34 -5.46 33.81
C GLN A 596 -14.67 -6.05 34.26
N THR A 597 -15.20 -7.04 33.55
CA THR A 597 -16.41 -7.79 33.97
C THR A 597 -16.18 -8.46 35.32
N MET A 598 -15.08 -9.19 35.48
CA MET A 598 -14.75 -9.86 36.74
C MET A 598 -14.53 -8.87 37.88
N THR A 599 -13.88 -7.74 37.59
CA THR A 599 -13.66 -6.65 38.55
C THR A 599 -14.98 -6.01 38.99
N PHE A 600 -15.89 -5.75 38.04
CA PHE A 600 -17.23 -5.23 38.31
C PHE A 600 -18.01 -6.16 39.25
N LEU A 601 -18.03 -7.47 38.93
CA LEU A 601 -18.72 -8.48 39.76
C LEU A 601 -18.18 -8.51 41.19
N HIS A 602 -16.85 -8.40 41.35
CA HIS A 602 -16.19 -8.38 42.64
C HIS A 602 -16.47 -7.09 43.43
N GLN A 603 -16.31 -5.92 42.80
CA GLN A 603 -16.54 -4.61 43.44
C GLN A 603 -17.98 -4.42 43.90
N LYS A 604 -18.95 -4.89 43.11
CA LYS A 604 -20.39 -4.83 43.45
C LYS A 604 -20.86 -5.97 44.35
N LYS A 605 -19.95 -6.81 44.86
CA LYS A 605 -20.21 -7.88 45.83
C LYS A 605 -21.18 -8.98 45.34
N TYR A 606 -21.17 -9.31 44.04
CA TYR A 606 -21.93 -10.44 43.49
C TYR A 606 -21.26 -11.80 43.83
N ASN A 607 -21.01 -12.04 45.13
CA ASN A 607 -20.23 -13.17 45.62
C ASN A 607 -20.84 -14.52 45.25
N LYS A 608 -22.17 -14.65 45.25
CA LYS A 608 -22.87 -15.89 44.86
C LYS A 608 -22.58 -16.28 43.40
N LEU A 609 -22.67 -15.32 42.48
CA LEU A 609 -22.35 -15.54 41.06
C LEU A 609 -20.86 -15.83 40.88
N LEU A 610 -19.97 -15.11 41.55
CA LEU A 610 -18.53 -15.39 41.53
C LEU A 610 -18.19 -16.81 42.02
N HIS A 611 -18.89 -17.29 43.04
CA HIS A 611 -18.75 -18.67 43.50
C HIS A 611 -19.25 -19.69 42.47
N GLN A 612 -20.35 -19.40 41.76
CA GLN A 612 -20.88 -20.25 40.70
C GLN A 612 -19.95 -20.32 39.48
N LEU A 613 -19.22 -19.24 39.16
CA LEU A 613 -18.28 -19.18 38.04
C LEU A 613 -16.99 -20.01 38.26
N VAL A 614 -16.73 -20.52 39.47
CA VAL A 614 -15.55 -21.32 39.78
C VAL A 614 -15.50 -22.56 38.87
N ASN A 615 -14.38 -22.72 38.15
CA ASN A 615 -14.12 -23.78 37.17
C ASN A 615 -15.10 -23.86 35.98
N LYS A 616 -15.77 -22.77 35.62
CA LYS A 616 -16.76 -22.77 34.52
C LYS A 616 -16.25 -22.18 33.21
N ILE A 617 -15.27 -21.27 33.26
CA ILE A 617 -14.81 -20.56 32.07
C ILE A 617 -13.79 -21.40 31.31
N ASN A 618 -14.12 -21.75 30.07
CA ASN A 618 -13.29 -22.57 29.21
C ASN A 618 -12.30 -21.71 28.42
N ILE A 619 -11.04 -21.75 28.85
CA ILE A 619 -9.91 -21.12 28.14
C ILE A 619 -9.31 -22.00 27.04
N GLY A 620 -9.80 -23.24 26.88
CA GLY A 620 -9.34 -24.16 25.83
C GLY A 620 -9.39 -23.56 24.44
N ASN A 621 -10.44 -22.78 24.14
CA ASN A 621 -10.64 -22.16 22.82
C ASN A 621 -9.58 -21.10 22.50
N ALA A 622 -9.03 -20.43 23.51
CA ALA A 622 -7.97 -19.44 23.31
C ALA A 622 -6.67 -20.08 22.83
N PHE A 623 -6.45 -21.39 23.06
CA PHE A 623 -5.22 -22.08 22.67
C PHE A 623 -5.19 -22.56 21.21
N TYR A 624 -6.25 -22.31 20.44
CA TYR A 624 -6.24 -22.53 18.99
C TYR A 624 -5.61 -21.38 18.22
N ASP A 625 -5.46 -20.21 18.86
CA ASP A 625 -4.92 -18.98 18.26
C ASP A 625 -3.79 -18.43 19.14
N SER A 626 -2.55 -18.43 18.65
CA SER A 626 -1.38 -18.00 19.41
C SER A 626 -1.33 -16.50 19.68
N ASP A 627 -2.08 -15.70 18.93
CA ASP A 627 -2.18 -14.26 19.14
C ASP A 627 -3.20 -13.90 20.24
N ASN A 628 -3.89 -14.90 20.80
CA ASN A 628 -4.90 -14.67 21.83
C ASN A 628 -4.25 -14.24 23.17
N PRO A 629 -4.54 -13.02 23.69
CA PRO A 629 -3.89 -12.47 24.87
C PRO A 629 -4.22 -13.22 26.17
N PHE A 630 -5.25 -14.07 26.18
CA PHE A 630 -5.59 -14.89 27.34
C PHE A 630 -4.51 -15.91 27.68
N ILE A 631 -3.69 -16.33 26.70
CA ILE A 631 -2.62 -17.30 26.96
C ILE A 631 -1.55 -16.68 27.85
N GLU A 632 -1.08 -15.48 27.51
CA GLU A 632 -0.12 -14.75 28.33
C GLU A 632 -0.71 -14.36 29.68
N TYR A 633 -1.98 -13.92 29.72
CA TYR A 633 -2.67 -13.58 30.96
C TYR A 633 -2.73 -14.78 31.90
N TYR A 634 -3.15 -15.94 31.40
CA TYR A 634 -3.20 -17.18 32.17
C TYR A 634 -1.80 -17.61 32.66
N MET A 635 -0.78 -17.50 31.80
CA MET A 635 0.61 -17.77 32.16
C MET A 635 1.11 -16.85 33.28
N ARG A 636 0.83 -15.54 33.19
CA ARG A 636 1.18 -14.56 34.21
C ARG A 636 0.49 -14.86 35.54
N LEU A 637 -0.77 -15.28 35.52
CA LEU A 637 -1.51 -15.69 36.72
C LEU A 637 -0.87 -16.91 37.39
N HIS A 638 -0.47 -17.93 36.61
CA HIS A 638 0.24 -19.10 37.13
C HIS A 638 1.65 -18.77 37.63
N TYR A 639 2.35 -17.85 36.97
CA TYR A 639 3.68 -17.39 37.36
C TYR A 639 3.68 -16.58 38.67
N LEU A 640 2.71 -15.68 38.86
CA LEU A 640 2.64 -14.77 40.01
C LEU A 640 2.01 -15.40 41.26
N TYR A 641 1.12 -16.39 41.12
CA TYR A 641 0.21 -16.80 42.21
C TYR A 641 0.30 -18.28 42.58
N LYS A 642 1.53 -18.77 42.76
CA LYS A 642 1.78 -20.11 43.33
C LYS A 642 1.17 -20.23 44.75
N ASP A 643 1.13 -19.14 45.52
CA ASP A 643 0.57 -19.08 46.88
C ASP A 643 -0.96 -18.89 46.92
N SER A 644 -1.62 -19.64 47.80
CA SER A 644 -3.09 -19.78 47.89
C SER A 644 -3.85 -18.49 48.20
N GLY A 645 -3.25 -17.54 48.91
CA GLY A 645 -3.88 -16.28 49.32
C GLY A 645 -4.17 -15.31 48.18
N HIS A 646 -3.31 -15.27 47.15
CA HIS A 646 -3.46 -14.33 46.03
C HIS A 646 -4.35 -14.85 44.89
N ARG A 647 -4.57 -16.17 44.80
CA ARG A 647 -5.48 -16.78 43.81
C ARG A 647 -6.92 -16.25 43.90
N ARG A 648 -7.34 -15.78 45.09
CA ARG A 648 -8.68 -15.19 45.30
C ARG A 648 -8.83 -13.79 44.70
N ARG A 649 -7.73 -13.06 44.48
CA ARG A 649 -7.77 -11.66 43.98
C ARG A 649 -7.63 -11.55 42.45
N SER A 650 -7.25 -12.63 41.78
CA SER A 650 -6.83 -12.59 40.37
C SER A 650 -7.58 -13.57 39.47
N PHE A 651 -8.81 -13.95 39.89
CA PHE A 651 -9.81 -14.72 39.13
C PHE A 651 -9.37 -16.08 38.54
N ILE A 652 -8.16 -16.56 38.81
CA ILE A 652 -7.64 -17.85 38.27
C ILE A 652 -8.56 -19.05 38.56
N ASN A 653 -9.32 -19.01 39.66
CA ASN A 653 -10.22 -20.08 40.07
C ASN A 653 -11.47 -20.23 39.18
N VAL A 654 -11.79 -19.25 38.32
CA VAL A 654 -12.96 -19.35 37.42
C VAL A 654 -12.67 -20.19 36.19
N PHE A 655 -11.39 -20.37 35.84
CA PHE A 655 -10.99 -21.16 34.69
C PHE A 655 -11.20 -22.66 34.95
N LYS A 656 -11.92 -23.33 34.04
CA LYS A 656 -12.09 -24.79 34.00
C LYS A 656 -10.75 -25.50 33.81
N PHE A 657 -9.84 -24.85 33.10
CA PHE A 657 -8.53 -25.36 32.76
C PHE A 657 -7.54 -25.00 33.88
N LYS A 658 -7.17 -25.98 34.71
CA LYS A 658 -6.26 -25.76 35.85
C LYS A 658 -4.84 -26.29 35.65
N SER A 659 -4.65 -27.10 34.62
CA SER A 659 -3.39 -27.83 34.41
C SER A 659 -2.54 -27.12 33.37
N LEU A 660 -1.47 -26.48 33.83
CA LEU A 660 -0.43 -25.94 32.96
C LEU A 660 0.10 -27.00 31.97
N ARG A 661 0.24 -28.25 32.44
CA ARG A 661 0.67 -29.40 31.62
C ARG A 661 -0.26 -29.66 30.44
N GLN A 662 -1.57 -29.59 30.64
CA GLN A 662 -2.53 -29.83 29.56
C GLN A 662 -2.51 -28.70 28.52
N MET A 663 -2.21 -27.47 28.95
CA MET A 663 -2.16 -26.29 28.08
C MET A 663 -0.94 -26.34 27.18
N ILE A 664 0.23 -26.56 27.78
CA ILE A 664 1.49 -26.71 27.04
C ILE A 664 1.38 -27.85 26.03
N LYS A 665 0.72 -28.96 26.40
CA LYS A 665 0.42 -30.06 25.46
C LYS A 665 -0.45 -29.62 24.28
N MET A 666 -1.51 -28.84 24.51
CA MET A 666 -2.37 -28.34 23.43
C MET A 666 -1.62 -27.37 22.51
N LEU A 667 -0.82 -26.45 23.05
CA LEU A 667 -0.04 -25.50 22.25
C LEU A 667 1.00 -26.21 21.37
N VAL A 668 1.67 -27.23 21.91
CA VAL A 668 2.62 -28.05 21.14
C VAL A 668 1.90 -28.92 20.10
N GLY A 669 0.77 -29.53 20.44
CA GLY A 669 -0.03 -30.33 19.50
C GLY A 669 -0.62 -29.52 18.34
N ASN A 670 -0.81 -28.21 18.53
CA ASN A 670 -1.23 -27.26 17.50
C ASN A 670 -0.04 -26.64 16.73
N SER A 671 1.17 -27.17 16.89
CA SER A 671 2.38 -26.70 16.19
C SER A 671 2.74 -25.22 16.42
N GLN A 672 2.41 -24.66 17.59
CA GLN A 672 2.74 -23.26 17.93
C GLN A 672 4.18 -23.12 18.46
N PHE A 673 5.17 -23.61 17.71
CA PHE A 673 6.55 -23.79 18.16
C PHE A 673 7.21 -22.49 18.65
N ILE A 674 7.17 -21.42 17.85
CA ILE A 674 7.80 -20.13 18.19
C ILE A 674 7.18 -19.54 19.46
N PHE A 675 5.87 -19.65 19.59
CA PHE A 675 5.14 -19.13 20.74
C PHE A 675 5.42 -19.93 22.02
N VAL A 676 5.49 -21.26 21.96
CA VAL A 676 5.88 -22.08 23.12
C VAL A 676 7.32 -21.77 23.55
N GLN A 677 8.23 -21.53 22.61
CA GLN A 677 9.59 -21.08 22.90
C GLN A 677 9.61 -19.72 23.61
N HIS A 678 8.80 -18.76 23.15
CA HIS A 678 8.61 -17.47 23.84
C HIS A 678 8.12 -17.64 25.29
N LEU A 679 7.15 -18.53 25.53
CA LEU A 679 6.66 -18.81 26.88
C LEU A 679 7.74 -19.44 27.77
N ILE A 680 8.59 -20.32 27.23
CA ILE A 680 9.74 -20.88 27.93
C ILE A 680 10.70 -19.77 28.32
N ASP A 681 11.15 -18.97 27.37
CA ASP A 681 12.16 -17.94 27.64
C ASP A 681 11.68 -16.90 28.67
N LYS A 682 10.37 -16.64 28.71
CA LYS A 682 9.76 -15.66 29.63
C LYS A 682 9.40 -16.23 31.01
N TYR A 683 8.97 -17.50 31.11
CA TYR A 683 8.34 -18.04 32.32
C TYR A 683 8.95 -19.35 32.86
N ASP A 684 9.88 -20.00 32.14
CA ASP A 684 10.34 -21.37 32.45
C ASP A 684 10.95 -21.52 33.85
N GLN A 685 11.71 -20.51 34.30
CA GLN A 685 12.36 -20.51 35.62
C GLN A 685 11.42 -20.77 36.81
N ARG A 686 10.11 -20.48 36.66
CA ARG A 686 9.11 -20.73 37.72
C ARG A 686 7.99 -21.68 37.31
N ALA A 687 7.65 -21.67 36.02
CA ALA A 687 6.55 -22.48 35.48
C ALA A 687 7.00 -23.90 35.08
N ASN A 688 8.32 -24.16 35.01
CA ASN A 688 8.92 -25.46 34.66
C ASN A 688 8.31 -26.05 33.36
N ILE A 689 8.18 -25.22 32.34
CA ILE A 689 7.58 -25.59 31.05
C ILE A 689 8.45 -26.63 30.34
N THR A 690 9.77 -26.45 30.37
CA THR A 690 10.75 -27.40 29.83
C THR A 690 10.59 -28.77 30.49
N ALA A 691 10.52 -28.82 31.83
CA ALA A 691 10.32 -30.07 32.56
C ALA A 691 8.95 -30.72 32.27
N ILE A 692 7.91 -29.90 32.04
CA ILE A 692 6.59 -30.39 31.62
C ILE A 692 6.68 -31.08 30.24
N LEU A 693 7.45 -30.52 29.31
CA LEU A 693 7.67 -31.07 27.98
C LEU A 693 8.54 -32.34 28.02
N GLU A 694 9.60 -32.34 28.84
CA GLU A 694 10.51 -33.50 28.99
C GLU A 694 9.80 -34.71 29.60
N THR A 695 8.82 -34.47 30.47
CA THR A 695 8.01 -35.52 31.11
C THR A 695 6.71 -35.81 30.35
N SER A 696 6.50 -35.20 29.18
CA SER A 696 5.29 -35.41 28.37
C SER A 696 5.42 -36.69 27.55
N PRO A 697 4.42 -37.60 27.58
CA PRO A 697 4.44 -38.81 26.76
C PRO A 697 4.08 -38.57 25.27
N HIS A 698 3.83 -37.32 24.87
CA HIS A 698 3.44 -37.01 23.49
C HIS A 698 4.66 -36.80 22.59
N ARG A 699 4.64 -37.44 21.42
CA ARG A 699 5.69 -37.34 20.39
C ARG A 699 6.04 -35.89 20.04
N ASP A 700 5.04 -35.02 19.93
CA ASP A 700 5.21 -33.62 19.55
C ASP A 700 6.04 -32.83 20.60
N SER A 701 5.97 -33.20 21.87
CA SER A 701 6.78 -32.58 22.94
C SER A 701 8.26 -32.93 22.82
N TYR A 702 8.59 -34.16 22.39
CA TYR A 702 9.98 -34.57 22.15
C TYR A 702 10.56 -33.87 20.93
N ILE A 703 9.79 -33.83 19.84
CA ILE A 703 10.14 -33.13 18.59
C ILE A 703 10.38 -31.64 18.89
N PHE A 704 9.49 -31.01 19.67
CA PHE A 704 9.66 -29.62 20.12
C PHE A 704 10.97 -29.40 20.88
N LEU A 705 11.31 -30.26 21.84
CA LEU A 705 12.54 -30.10 22.64
C LEU A 705 13.80 -30.24 21.78
N GLU A 706 13.78 -31.11 20.77
CA GLU A 706 14.88 -31.27 19.82
C GLU A 706 15.07 -29.99 18.98
N TYR A 707 13.98 -29.45 18.41
CA TYR A 707 14.02 -28.19 17.66
C TYR A 707 14.32 -26.97 18.52
N SER A 708 13.81 -26.90 19.76
CA SER A 708 14.09 -25.82 20.72
C SER A 708 15.59 -25.74 21.04
N LYS A 709 16.25 -26.89 21.22
CA LYS A 709 17.70 -26.97 21.41
C LYS A 709 18.46 -26.47 20.18
N LEU A 710 18.03 -26.84 18.98
CA LEU A 710 18.61 -26.36 17.73
C LEU A 710 18.41 -24.85 17.55
N ILE A 711 17.22 -24.33 17.82
CA ILE A 711 16.90 -22.89 17.72
C ILE A 711 17.75 -22.08 18.71
N LYS A 712 17.88 -22.53 19.96
CA LYS A 712 18.76 -21.88 20.97
C LYS A 712 20.25 -21.96 20.66
N LEU A 713 20.65 -22.87 19.77
CA LEU A 713 22.03 -23.01 19.32
C LEU A 713 22.33 -22.14 18.09
N ILE A 714 21.28 -21.85 17.31
CA ILE A 714 21.30 -20.95 16.14
C ILE A 714 21.17 -19.48 16.56
N HIS A 715 20.37 -19.20 17.59
CA HIS A 715 20.27 -17.89 18.26
C HIS A 715 21.46 -17.64 19.20
#